data_AF-A0A922I142-F1
#
_entry.id   AF-A0A922I142-F1
#
_cell.length_a   1.000
_cell.length_b   1.000
_cell.length_c   1.000
_cell.angle_alpha   90.00
_cell.angle_beta   90.00
_cell.angle_gamma   90.00
#
_symmetry.space_group_name_H-M   'P 1'
#
loop_
_entity.id
_entity.type
_entity.pdbx_description
1 polymer ?
#
loop_
_entity_poly.entity_id
_entity_poly.type
_entity_poly.pdbx_seq_one_letter_code
_entity_poly.pdbx_strand_id
1 'polypeptide(L)'
;MVSSPDESRMANKERAKPSSMDPGQDIRTKTGGAYIPPAKLRLMQQNISDKNSEAYQRLAWESLKKSINGLINKVNVSNIAFIVKELFAINLIRGRGLLCRSILRAQQSSPTFTHVYAALIAVTNTKFPKVGELLLKRLIVQFRRSFQRNDKSNCINSTRFIAHLFNQNVAHEILALEILVLLLENATNDSVEVAIAFLKECGAKLEEVSRQGAAGIFERLRTILHDGELNKRVQYMIEVMYAIRKDKFKDHPSIMQELDLIEEDEQFTHLMTLEDDYETEDRLNVFKLDPDFQTNEAKYDEIKQSILDVGDDDDDDDSDESGSDDDEEDSSDEANEEGATTTIIDNTETNLINLRKTIYLTIQSSLDFEECAHKLLKLDIKPPQYAELCNMIVDCCAQQRTYIKFFGLLAQRFCQINPEYVEPFVEILKNCYDTIHRFETCKLRNVAKIFAHLLYTDSIPWTVLSHIKLNENDTSSSSRVFIKILFQQLAESMGLVRLNQRIKDPTLDEAFKGLFPRDNPEYTRFAINFFTSIGLGGLTDDLREHLKTASSQKLPLLQENLQKLKQEDDSTSTSSSSDSSDNSSDSDSSDNSSDSSSDSSTSNNSDSSSDEDSDDTSHKRKHRSIREQRPSKYRGERENHRKEERHKLRDTNKHKHDMSRDYSNSDRHKRYPNDKKDTDKYRLKERNRENDKDRSHRHHHRSNEEKHIDDVKKNLKRADRDESSDDKKHSKIRKIRSWGDVSFHGSKQIPTPNIDLLASSGVIMNNYYVSPLCSPSRSALLTGLNPIRTGMQVGVIAASQPYGLPLNYTTMGQHFQRLGYRTHVVGKWHQGFFRSEYLPTKRGFDSYFGYLTGHSDYFNRKAGDFFRGYDLHEMDHIANLTKYQGQYSTDMYTDRVLELIEENQYENTKKPWLIYMAQQSVHGAECGDEIQPPRRHENDYKYIQKNERRRRFAGMVAALDESVGRVFKALNDTNQLSRTIIVFSTDNGGATAGTTGYHIDNSQGSNWPLKGGKYTLWEGGVRGTAFIWSKLLPKPYLSNQLMHITDILPTLYSAAGGNTSDLGDIDGLNQWNQLKNPNNKNNYQIREHLLHNIDHTKHFWALRYRNYKLTNGTSLLGQFDNWYEAPGQQTEFPPNGICYNCTTTYQILEEYGIKFEPITVQIDCQRDKNPIIKCQSKKGMCLFDIEQDPCELTNLAEKKSDLLKTIHKKIYEHYNVQYTKPVNKPFDPHANPALHGGFWKPWLDQNPITENFL
;
A
#
# COMPACT_ATOMS: atom_id res chain seq x y z
N MET A 1 29.46 56.68 -24.23
CA MET A 1 29.60 58.16 -24.10
C MET A 1 28.27 58.75 -24.51
N VAL A 2 27.64 59.66 -23.79
CA VAL A 2 28.11 60.51 -22.67
C VAL A 2 27.45 60.10 -21.32
N SER A 3 27.94 60.65 -20.21
CA SER A 3 27.56 60.33 -18.82
C SER A 3 26.80 61.47 -18.10
N SER A 4 26.25 61.14 -16.92
CA SER A 4 25.58 61.95 -15.88
C SER A 4 26.37 63.21 -15.42
N PRO A 5 25.83 64.16 -14.60
CA PRO A 5 24.87 64.01 -13.47
C PRO A 5 23.67 65.01 -13.54
N ASP A 6 22.85 65.33 -12.52
CA ASP A 6 22.99 65.21 -11.04
C ASP A 6 21.64 65.15 -10.26
N GLU A 7 21.72 65.03 -8.92
CA GLU A 7 20.63 64.68 -8.01
C GLU A 7 19.72 65.83 -7.46
N SER A 8 18.71 65.42 -6.69
CA SER A 8 18.04 66.13 -5.57
C SER A 8 16.71 66.87 -5.82
N ARG A 9 15.62 66.29 -5.27
CA ARG A 9 14.60 66.97 -4.42
C ARG A 9 13.53 65.99 -3.91
N MET A 10 13.61 65.61 -2.63
CA MET A 10 12.47 65.09 -1.87
C MET A 10 11.78 66.24 -1.14
N ALA A 11 10.45 66.35 -1.22
CA ALA A 11 9.54 66.76 -0.14
C ALA A 11 8.07 66.84 -0.61
N ASN A 12 7.15 66.56 0.33
CA ASN A 12 5.75 66.98 0.39
C ASN A 12 4.82 66.76 -0.83
N LYS A 13 3.95 65.76 -0.69
CA LYS A 13 2.51 65.89 -1.01
C LYS A 13 1.69 65.19 0.07
N GLU A 14 0.65 65.86 0.56
CA GLU A 14 -0.12 65.43 1.73
C GLU A 14 -1.27 64.46 1.38
N ARG A 15 -1.85 63.83 2.41
CA ARG A 15 -2.98 62.91 2.29
C ARG A 15 -4.26 63.63 1.88
N ALA A 16 -4.79 63.34 0.70
CA ALA A 16 -6.22 63.55 0.42
C ALA A 16 -7.06 62.49 1.15
N LYS A 17 -8.20 62.89 1.73
CA LYS A 17 -9.22 61.95 2.25
C LYS A 17 -9.98 61.33 1.07
N PRO A 18 -10.35 60.03 1.10
CA PRO A 18 -11.28 59.48 0.13
C PRO A 18 -12.68 60.08 0.33
N SER A 19 -13.35 60.44 -0.77
CA SER A 19 -14.78 60.77 -0.77
C SER A 19 -15.63 59.49 -0.68
N SER A 20 -16.85 59.62 -0.16
CA SER A 20 -17.83 58.54 -0.14
C SER A 20 -18.25 58.15 -1.56
N MET A 21 -17.90 56.94 -2.00
CA MET A 21 -18.34 56.40 -3.29
C MET A 21 -19.72 55.74 -3.17
N ASP A 22 -20.54 55.96 -4.20
CA ASP A 22 -21.87 55.37 -4.39
C ASP A 22 -21.75 53.85 -4.67
N PRO A 23 -22.43 52.98 -3.90
CA PRO A 23 -22.35 51.52 -4.08
C PRO A 23 -22.92 51.00 -5.42
N GLY A 24 -23.64 51.81 -6.19
CA GLY A 24 -24.29 51.38 -7.43
C GLY A 24 -23.37 51.16 -8.65
N GLN A 25 -22.14 51.69 -8.65
CA GLN A 25 -21.33 51.74 -9.90
C GLN A 25 -20.61 50.42 -10.25
N ASP A 26 -20.21 49.61 -9.27
CA ASP A 26 -19.39 48.39 -9.44
C ASP A 26 -20.07 47.30 -10.33
N ILE A 27 -21.40 47.35 -10.48
CA ILE A 27 -22.22 46.28 -11.08
C ILE A 27 -22.31 46.41 -12.63
N ARG A 28 -21.92 47.55 -13.20
CA ARG A 28 -22.18 47.91 -14.62
C ARG A 28 -21.09 47.49 -15.64
N THR A 29 -20.24 46.52 -15.31
CA THR A 29 -19.27 45.97 -16.26
C THR A 29 -19.94 45.11 -17.35
N LYS A 30 -19.59 45.33 -18.63
CA LYS A 30 -20.21 44.66 -19.79
C LYS A 30 -19.76 43.19 -20.00
N THR A 31 -18.82 42.72 -19.21
CA THR A 31 -18.29 41.34 -19.23
C THR A 31 -18.31 40.79 -17.79
N GLY A 32 -19.26 39.90 -17.49
CA GLY A 32 -19.55 39.44 -16.13
C GLY A 32 -18.46 38.54 -15.53
N GLY A 33 -17.39 39.15 -14.99
CA GLY A 33 -16.24 38.45 -14.40
C GLY A 33 -15.84 38.89 -12.98
N ALA A 34 -16.55 39.84 -12.37
CA ALA A 34 -16.24 40.32 -11.02
C ALA A 34 -16.70 39.31 -9.94
N TYR A 35 -15.75 38.62 -9.30
CA TYR A 35 -16.04 37.75 -8.16
C TYR A 35 -16.38 38.59 -6.91
N ILE A 36 -17.68 38.73 -6.61
CA ILE A 36 -18.16 39.25 -5.33
C ILE A 36 -18.15 38.11 -4.30
N PRO A 37 -17.41 38.24 -3.17
CA PRO A 37 -17.39 37.22 -2.11
C PRO A 37 -18.77 37.00 -1.48
N PRO A 38 -19.15 35.78 -1.07
CA PRO A 38 -20.49 35.50 -0.52
C PRO A 38 -20.91 36.34 0.69
N ALA A 39 -19.97 36.78 1.53
CA ALA A 39 -20.25 37.70 2.63
C ALA A 39 -20.56 39.13 2.12
N LYS A 40 -19.75 39.68 1.19
CA LYS A 40 -20.03 40.98 0.55
C LYS A 40 -21.34 40.94 -0.24
N LEU A 41 -21.67 39.79 -0.86
CA LEU A 41 -22.92 39.60 -1.60
C LEU A 41 -24.14 39.57 -0.66
N ARG A 42 -24.08 38.87 0.48
CA ARG A 42 -25.14 38.92 1.50
C ARG A 42 -25.32 40.33 2.09
N LEU A 43 -24.23 41.03 2.41
CA LEU A 43 -24.28 42.43 2.86
C LEU A 43 -24.89 43.38 1.79
N MET A 44 -24.59 43.15 0.51
CA MET A 44 -25.21 43.90 -0.59
C MET A 44 -26.70 43.57 -0.76
N GLN A 45 -27.12 42.32 -0.56
CA GLN A 45 -28.54 41.93 -0.57
C GLN A 45 -29.31 42.55 0.62
N GLN A 46 -28.73 42.54 1.81
CA GLN A 46 -29.33 43.15 3.01
C GLN A 46 -29.49 44.68 2.90
N ASN A 47 -28.64 45.34 2.11
CA ASN A 47 -28.68 46.79 1.88
C ASN A 47 -29.63 47.23 0.75
N ILE A 48 -30.31 46.31 0.04
CA ILE A 48 -31.24 46.63 -1.05
C ILE A 48 -32.66 46.19 -0.64
N SER A 49 -33.47 47.16 -0.21
CA SER A 49 -34.85 46.94 0.26
C SER A 49 -35.86 46.72 -0.87
N ASP A 50 -35.60 47.23 -2.07
CA ASP A 50 -36.48 47.07 -3.23
C ASP A 50 -36.19 45.76 -4.00
N LYS A 51 -37.08 44.78 -3.85
CA LYS A 51 -37.04 43.48 -4.54
C LYS A 51 -37.26 43.57 -6.06
N ASN A 52 -37.84 44.66 -6.58
CA ASN A 52 -38.05 44.85 -8.02
C ASN A 52 -36.89 45.59 -8.72
N SER A 53 -35.92 46.10 -7.97
CA SER A 53 -34.74 46.78 -8.52
C SER A 53 -33.91 45.85 -9.43
N GLU A 54 -33.43 46.37 -10.56
CA GLU A 54 -32.50 45.64 -11.46
C GLU A 54 -31.30 45.07 -10.68
N ALA A 55 -30.80 45.81 -9.68
CA ALA A 55 -29.70 45.38 -8.83
C ALA A 55 -30.04 44.13 -8.00
N TYR A 56 -31.25 44.08 -7.41
CA TYR A 56 -31.71 42.92 -6.64
C TYR A 56 -31.87 41.68 -7.53
N GLN A 57 -32.62 41.82 -8.63
CA GLN A 57 -32.88 40.70 -9.56
C GLN A 57 -31.58 40.14 -10.15
N ARG A 58 -30.60 41.00 -10.45
CA ARG A 58 -29.30 40.61 -11.01
C ARG A 58 -28.39 39.92 -9.99
N LEU A 59 -28.46 40.31 -8.71
CA LEU A 59 -27.80 39.58 -7.62
C LEU A 59 -28.45 38.21 -7.38
N ALA A 60 -29.79 38.14 -7.41
CA ALA A 60 -30.54 36.88 -7.34
C ALA A 60 -30.18 35.93 -8.49
N TRP A 61 -30.10 36.44 -9.73
CA TRP A 61 -29.71 35.67 -10.91
C TRP A 61 -28.28 35.11 -10.84
N GLU A 62 -27.29 35.89 -10.39
CA GLU A 62 -25.92 35.39 -10.18
C GLU A 62 -25.81 34.44 -8.98
N SER A 63 -26.72 34.53 -7.99
CA SER A 63 -26.84 33.55 -6.90
C SER A 63 -27.42 32.21 -7.39
N LEU A 64 -28.55 32.25 -8.10
CA LEU A 64 -29.20 31.12 -8.78
C LEU A 64 -28.20 30.36 -9.67
N LYS A 65 -27.48 31.10 -10.52
CA LYS A 65 -26.43 30.58 -11.39
C LYS A 65 -25.28 29.93 -10.62
N LYS A 66 -24.85 30.47 -9.48
CA LYS A 66 -23.82 29.84 -8.63
C LYS A 66 -24.33 28.56 -7.98
N SER A 67 -25.56 28.57 -7.48
CA SER A 67 -26.17 27.43 -6.77
C SER A 67 -26.37 26.25 -7.71
N ILE A 68 -26.98 26.47 -8.89
CA ILE A 68 -27.13 25.43 -9.94
C ILE A 68 -25.77 24.83 -10.32
N ASN A 69 -24.76 25.65 -10.63
CA ASN A 69 -23.43 25.12 -10.94
C ASN A 69 -22.76 24.43 -9.74
N GLY A 70 -23.11 24.78 -8.50
CA GLY A 70 -22.67 24.08 -7.30
C GLY A 70 -23.23 22.67 -7.22
N LEU A 71 -24.55 22.51 -7.40
CA LEU A 71 -25.24 21.22 -7.36
C LEU A 71 -24.79 20.28 -8.47
N ILE A 72 -24.75 20.76 -9.72
CA ILE A 72 -24.35 19.93 -10.87
C ILE A 72 -22.89 19.45 -10.78
N ASN A 73 -22.00 20.17 -10.08
CA ASN A 73 -20.63 19.71 -9.81
C ASN A 73 -20.49 18.81 -8.56
N LYS A 74 -21.56 18.63 -7.76
CA LYS A 74 -21.59 17.69 -6.62
C LYS A 74 -22.21 16.33 -6.95
N VAL A 75 -23.09 16.27 -7.96
CA VAL A 75 -23.98 15.11 -8.16
C VAL A 75 -23.21 13.82 -8.45
N ASN A 76 -23.54 12.77 -7.72
CA ASN A 76 -23.08 11.40 -7.93
C ASN A 76 -24.25 10.43 -7.66
N VAL A 77 -24.02 9.12 -7.81
CA VAL A 77 -25.07 8.12 -7.59
C VAL A 77 -25.61 8.15 -6.15
N SER A 78 -24.73 8.08 -5.15
CA SER A 78 -25.09 8.03 -3.72
C SER A 78 -25.72 9.29 -3.13
N ASN A 79 -25.66 10.44 -3.81
CA ASN A 79 -26.18 11.72 -3.30
C ASN A 79 -27.31 12.32 -4.15
N ILE A 80 -27.72 11.65 -5.23
CA ILE A 80 -28.67 12.21 -6.20
C ILE A 80 -29.99 12.63 -5.56
N ALA A 81 -30.56 11.84 -4.66
CA ALA A 81 -31.81 12.16 -3.96
C ALA A 81 -31.70 13.46 -3.11
N PHE A 82 -30.58 13.67 -2.42
CA PHE A 82 -30.33 14.90 -1.67
C PHE A 82 -30.12 16.10 -2.61
N ILE A 83 -29.37 15.90 -3.70
CA ILE A 83 -29.15 16.95 -4.72
C ILE A 83 -30.46 17.31 -5.42
N VAL A 84 -31.38 16.37 -5.63
CA VAL A 84 -32.74 16.61 -6.13
C VAL A 84 -33.53 17.51 -5.17
N LYS A 85 -33.55 17.20 -3.85
CA LYS A 85 -34.19 18.08 -2.85
C LYS A 85 -33.55 19.49 -2.82
N GLU A 86 -32.20 19.61 -2.84
CA GLU A 86 -31.52 20.92 -2.96
C GLU A 86 -31.85 21.65 -4.29
N LEU A 87 -32.08 20.92 -5.39
CA LEU A 87 -32.34 21.48 -6.72
C LEU A 87 -33.77 22.00 -6.87
N PHE A 88 -34.78 21.26 -6.39
CA PHE A 88 -36.17 21.73 -6.38
C PHE A 88 -36.40 22.92 -5.44
N ALA A 89 -35.61 23.05 -4.37
CA ALA A 89 -35.66 24.19 -3.46
C ALA A 89 -35.30 25.56 -4.10
N ILE A 90 -34.85 25.57 -5.36
CA ILE A 90 -34.35 26.71 -6.13
C ILE A 90 -35.22 26.92 -7.39
N ASN A 91 -35.56 28.16 -7.76
CA ASN A 91 -36.44 28.44 -8.92
C ASN A 91 -35.89 27.93 -10.28
N LEU A 92 -36.31 26.71 -10.66
CA LEU A 92 -35.91 26.03 -11.89
C LEU A 92 -36.63 26.56 -13.13
N ILE A 93 -37.85 27.11 -13.00
CA ILE A 93 -38.59 27.67 -14.15
C ILE A 93 -37.82 28.85 -14.75
N ARG A 94 -37.36 29.77 -13.89
CA ARG A 94 -36.44 30.86 -14.25
C ARG A 94 -35.03 30.34 -14.53
N GLY A 95 -34.60 29.32 -13.81
CA GLY A 95 -33.27 28.70 -13.93
C GLY A 95 -33.05 27.86 -15.19
N ARG A 96 -34.10 27.47 -15.95
CA ARG A 96 -34.02 26.39 -16.95
C ARG A 96 -32.88 26.52 -17.96
N GLY A 97 -32.68 27.72 -18.51
CA GLY A 97 -31.59 27.99 -19.45
C GLY A 97 -30.20 27.78 -18.83
N LEU A 98 -30.02 28.18 -17.56
CA LEU A 98 -28.80 27.98 -16.78
C LEU A 98 -28.59 26.51 -16.42
N LEU A 99 -29.64 25.79 -16.04
CA LEU A 99 -29.60 24.36 -15.67
C LEU A 99 -29.17 23.50 -16.87
N CYS A 100 -29.89 23.57 -17.99
CA CYS A 100 -29.54 22.84 -19.20
C CYS A 100 -28.11 23.20 -19.66
N ARG A 101 -27.70 24.48 -19.57
CA ARG A 101 -26.34 24.92 -19.94
C ARG A 101 -25.25 24.42 -18.97
N SER A 102 -25.56 24.27 -17.68
CA SER A 102 -24.65 23.73 -16.67
C SER A 102 -24.42 22.24 -16.92
N ILE A 103 -25.52 21.48 -17.07
CA ILE A 103 -25.49 20.03 -17.30
C ILE A 103 -24.79 19.68 -18.62
N LEU A 104 -25.09 20.38 -19.73
CA LEU A 104 -24.38 20.18 -21.01
C LEU A 104 -22.87 20.36 -20.88
N ARG A 105 -22.41 21.34 -20.09
CA ARG A 105 -20.98 21.61 -19.87
C ARG A 105 -20.35 20.60 -18.92
N ALA A 106 -21.05 20.18 -17.89
CA ALA A 106 -20.60 19.15 -16.96
C ALA A 106 -20.46 17.79 -17.66
N GLN A 107 -21.43 17.44 -18.51
CA GLN A 107 -21.39 16.22 -19.33
C GLN A 107 -20.27 16.25 -20.37
N GLN A 108 -20.07 17.36 -21.10
CA GLN A 108 -18.94 17.54 -22.01
C GLN A 108 -17.57 17.44 -21.30
N SER A 109 -17.49 17.93 -20.05
CA SER A 109 -16.24 17.93 -19.26
C SER A 109 -16.01 16.62 -18.51
N SER A 110 -17.03 15.79 -18.32
CA SER A 110 -16.96 14.52 -17.60
C SER A 110 -17.99 13.50 -18.12
N PRO A 111 -17.78 12.93 -19.34
CA PRO A 111 -18.74 12.03 -19.98
C PRO A 111 -18.95 10.69 -19.24
N THR A 112 -18.15 10.38 -18.23
CA THR A 112 -18.32 9.23 -17.34
C THR A 112 -19.61 9.30 -16.53
N PHE A 113 -20.02 10.48 -16.08
CA PHE A 113 -21.22 10.67 -15.24
C PHE A 113 -22.51 10.91 -16.04
N THR A 114 -22.51 10.60 -17.34
CA THR A 114 -23.67 10.89 -18.21
C THR A 114 -24.96 10.19 -17.76
N HIS A 115 -24.86 8.99 -17.18
CA HIS A 115 -25.99 8.28 -16.59
C HIS A 115 -26.57 9.01 -15.36
N VAL A 116 -25.73 9.58 -14.49
CA VAL A 116 -26.16 10.40 -13.34
C VAL A 116 -26.84 11.69 -13.81
N TYR A 117 -26.27 12.37 -14.82
CA TYR A 117 -26.89 13.58 -15.39
C TYR A 117 -28.22 13.28 -16.10
N ALA A 118 -28.40 12.08 -16.67
CA ALA A 118 -29.66 11.65 -17.25
C ALA A 118 -30.73 11.37 -16.18
N ALA A 119 -30.39 10.63 -15.11
CA ALA A 119 -31.29 10.38 -13.99
C ALA A 119 -31.74 11.69 -13.31
N LEU A 120 -30.82 12.63 -13.06
CA LEU A 120 -31.16 13.95 -12.51
C LEU A 120 -32.12 14.74 -13.40
N ILE A 121 -31.96 14.62 -14.72
CA ILE A 121 -32.88 15.23 -15.69
C ILE A 121 -34.22 14.51 -15.72
N ALA A 122 -34.26 13.18 -15.63
CA ALA A 122 -35.50 12.41 -15.58
C ALA A 122 -36.37 12.84 -14.38
N VAL A 123 -35.78 12.93 -13.18
CA VAL A 123 -36.50 13.39 -11.97
C VAL A 123 -36.93 14.86 -12.11
N THR A 124 -36.10 15.72 -12.74
CA THR A 124 -36.50 17.11 -13.03
C THR A 124 -37.63 17.18 -14.08
N ASN A 125 -37.72 16.19 -14.97
CA ASN A 125 -38.59 16.18 -16.12
C ASN A 125 -40.03 15.70 -15.81
N THR A 126 -40.25 14.87 -14.78
CA THR A 126 -41.62 14.52 -14.35
C THR A 126 -42.37 15.77 -13.87
N LYS A 127 -41.77 16.52 -12.94
CA LYS A 127 -42.37 17.74 -12.38
C LYS A 127 -42.21 18.98 -13.28
N PHE A 128 -41.18 19.05 -14.14
CA PHE A 128 -40.97 20.15 -15.10
C PHE A 128 -40.58 19.69 -16.52
N PRO A 129 -41.51 19.11 -17.33
CA PRO A 129 -41.21 18.56 -18.66
C PRO A 129 -40.50 19.53 -19.62
N LYS A 130 -40.79 20.83 -19.54
CA LYS A 130 -40.18 21.89 -20.37
C LYS A 130 -38.67 22.07 -20.14
N VAL A 131 -38.11 21.50 -19.06
CA VAL A 131 -36.66 21.46 -18.80
C VAL A 131 -36.00 20.33 -19.59
N GLY A 132 -36.61 19.14 -19.63
CA GLY A 132 -36.17 18.01 -20.46
C GLY A 132 -36.29 18.35 -21.96
N GLU A 133 -37.43 18.92 -22.36
CA GLU A 133 -37.68 19.41 -23.72
C GLU A 133 -36.57 20.37 -24.21
N LEU A 134 -36.24 21.39 -23.40
CA LEU A 134 -35.21 22.38 -23.73
C LEU A 134 -33.80 21.77 -23.77
N LEU A 135 -33.52 20.76 -22.93
CA LEU A 135 -32.25 20.04 -22.99
C LEU A 135 -32.14 19.21 -24.29
N LEU A 136 -33.19 18.47 -24.65
CA LEU A 136 -33.23 17.66 -25.87
C LEU A 136 -33.09 18.52 -27.12
N LYS A 137 -33.82 19.63 -27.24
CA LYS A 137 -33.65 20.62 -28.33
C LYS A 137 -32.20 21.07 -28.47
N ARG A 138 -31.53 21.39 -27.35
CA ARG A 138 -30.12 21.79 -27.33
C ARG A 138 -29.18 20.63 -27.70
N LEU A 139 -29.44 19.40 -27.27
CA LEU A 139 -28.66 18.21 -27.61
C LEU A 139 -28.76 17.84 -29.09
N ILE A 140 -29.96 17.86 -29.67
CA ILE A 140 -30.17 17.54 -31.09
C ILE A 140 -29.47 18.57 -31.98
N VAL A 141 -29.60 19.86 -31.67
CA VAL A 141 -28.88 20.93 -32.38
C VAL A 141 -27.37 20.85 -32.18
N GLN A 142 -26.89 20.42 -31.00
CA GLN A 142 -25.47 20.17 -30.75
C GLN A 142 -24.95 19.00 -31.60
N PHE A 143 -25.67 17.87 -31.62
CA PHE A 143 -25.34 16.71 -32.44
C PHE A 143 -25.32 17.05 -33.94
N ARG A 144 -26.37 17.68 -34.49
CA ARG A 144 -26.42 18.14 -35.89
C ARG A 144 -25.22 19.03 -36.24
N ARG A 145 -24.87 20.00 -35.37
CA ARG A 145 -23.72 20.89 -35.56
C ARG A 145 -22.37 20.16 -35.49
N SER A 146 -22.21 19.18 -34.61
CA SER A 146 -20.98 18.38 -34.52
C SER A 146 -20.83 17.41 -35.69
N PHE A 147 -21.92 16.78 -36.13
CA PHE A 147 -21.94 15.88 -37.29
C PHE A 147 -21.59 16.64 -38.58
N GLN A 148 -22.24 17.78 -38.85
CA GLN A 148 -21.91 18.66 -39.99
C GLN A 148 -20.46 19.18 -39.98
N ARG A 149 -19.79 19.18 -38.81
CA ARG A 149 -18.39 19.60 -38.64
C ARG A 149 -17.39 18.45 -38.62
N ASN A 150 -17.86 17.20 -38.69
CA ASN A 150 -17.08 15.98 -38.47
C ASN A 150 -16.36 15.94 -37.10
N ASP A 151 -16.92 16.59 -36.07
CA ASP A 151 -16.37 16.58 -34.71
C ASP A 151 -16.82 15.30 -33.97
N LYS A 152 -16.07 14.22 -34.21
CA LYS A 152 -16.25 12.91 -33.56
C LYS A 152 -16.35 13.00 -32.04
N SER A 153 -15.59 13.89 -31.40
CA SER A 153 -15.53 13.97 -29.93
C SER A 153 -16.86 14.47 -29.35
N ASN A 154 -17.41 15.56 -29.88
CA ASN A 154 -18.69 16.09 -29.45
C ASN A 154 -19.87 15.28 -30.00
N CYS A 155 -19.72 14.56 -31.13
CA CYS A 155 -20.70 13.56 -31.56
C CYS A 155 -20.83 12.42 -30.54
N ILE A 156 -19.73 11.80 -30.07
CA ILE A 156 -19.77 10.73 -29.07
C ILE A 156 -20.37 11.23 -27.76
N ASN A 157 -19.95 12.41 -27.27
CA ASN A 157 -20.49 12.97 -26.02
C ASN A 157 -21.99 13.26 -26.12
N SER A 158 -22.45 13.84 -27.23
CA SER A 158 -23.87 14.19 -27.42
C SER A 158 -24.74 12.95 -27.60
N THR A 159 -24.28 11.97 -28.38
CA THR A 159 -25.01 10.70 -28.59
C THR A 159 -25.08 9.89 -27.31
N ARG A 160 -24.00 9.74 -26.54
CA ARG A 160 -24.04 9.08 -25.21
C ARG A 160 -25.06 9.74 -24.27
N PHE A 161 -25.23 11.06 -24.32
CA PHE A 161 -26.24 11.72 -23.48
C PHE A 161 -27.67 11.47 -23.97
N ILE A 162 -27.90 11.51 -25.28
CA ILE A 162 -29.19 11.11 -25.87
C ILE A 162 -29.51 9.63 -25.54
N ALA A 163 -28.51 8.74 -25.50
CA ALA A 163 -28.70 7.33 -25.13
C ALA A 163 -29.22 7.18 -23.70
N HIS A 164 -28.54 7.75 -22.71
CA HIS A 164 -29.00 7.62 -21.33
C HIS A 164 -30.32 8.38 -21.06
N LEU A 165 -30.65 9.43 -21.82
CA LEU A 165 -31.96 10.09 -21.76
C LEU A 165 -33.09 9.26 -22.41
N PHE A 166 -32.78 8.46 -23.43
CA PHE A 166 -33.71 7.45 -23.95
C PHE A 166 -33.88 6.27 -22.97
N ASN A 167 -32.79 5.77 -22.37
CA ASN A 167 -32.86 4.69 -21.38
C ASN A 167 -33.73 5.05 -20.17
N GLN A 168 -33.66 6.32 -19.74
CA GLN A 168 -34.46 6.93 -18.67
C GLN A 168 -35.84 7.45 -19.17
N ASN A 169 -36.31 6.97 -20.32
CA ASN A 169 -37.59 7.31 -20.96
C ASN A 169 -37.90 8.82 -21.16
N VAL A 170 -36.91 9.72 -21.05
CA VAL A 170 -37.08 11.17 -21.28
C VAL A 170 -37.19 11.48 -22.79
N ALA A 171 -36.52 10.71 -23.64
CA ALA A 171 -36.57 10.86 -25.10
C ALA A 171 -37.21 9.63 -25.75
N HIS A 172 -38.05 9.83 -26.77
CA HIS A 172 -38.67 8.73 -27.50
C HIS A 172 -37.67 7.97 -28.40
N GLU A 173 -37.87 6.66 -28.56
CA GLU A 173 -36.96 5.76 -29.31
C GLU A 173 -36.70 6.14 -30.77
N ILE A 174 -37.65 6.83 -31.41
CA ILE A 174 -37.56 7.31 -32.79
C ILE A 174 -36.29 8.15 -32.98
N LEU A 175 -35.96 9.01 -32.01
CA LEU A 175 -34.75 9.83 -32.06
C LEU A 175 -33.47 8.98 -32.07
N ALA A 176 -33.45 7.86 -31.35
CA ALA A 176 -32.32 6.93 -31.35
C ALA A 176 -32.20 6.17 -32.67
N LEU A 177 -33.33 5.74 -33.24
CA LEU A 177 -33.38 5.07 -34.54
C LEU A 177 -32.94 6.00 -35.68
N GLU A 178 -33.42 7.24 -35.71
CA GLU A 178 -33.03 8.25 -36.73
C GLU A 178 -31.53 8.58 -36.66
N ILE A 179 -30.96 8.73 -35.46
CA ILE A 179 -29.52 8.92 -35.26
C ILE A 179 -28.72 7.71 -35.78
N LEU A 180 -29.17 6.49 -35.50
CA LEU A 180 -28.51 5.27 -35.97
C LEU A 180 -28.62 5.10 -37.50
N VAL A 181 -29.76 5.44 -38.10
CA VAL A 181 -29.93 5.43 -39.55
C VAL A 181 -29.00 6.45 -40.21
N LEU A 182 -28.97 7.71 -39.75
CA LEU A 182 -28.10 8.76 -40.32
C LEU A 182 -26.61 8.39 -40.26
N LEU A 183 -26.15 7.78 -39.17
CA LEU A 183 -24.74 7.37 -39.01
C LEU A 183 -24.35 6.16 -39.87
N LEU A 184 -25.32 5.33 -40.28
CA LEU A 184 -25.11 4.06 -41.00
C LEU A 184 -25.62 4.07 -42.46
N GLU A 185 -26.30 5.14 -42.89
CA GLU A 185 -26.65 5.39 -44.29
C GLU A 185 -25.35 5.55 -45.09
N ASN A 186 -24.57 6.58 -44.78
CA ASN A 186 -23.28 6.87 -45.39
C ASN A 186 -22.13 6.42 -44.47
N ALA A 187 -21.95 5.10 -44.35
CA ALA A 187 -21.04 4.47 -43.39
C ALA A 187 -19.55 4.84 -43.62
N THR A 188 -19.02 5.70 -42.74
CA THR A 188 -17.58 6.03 -42.67
C THR A 188 -16.95 5.38 -41.44
N ASN A 189 -15.62 5.28 -41.42
CA ASN A 189 -14.90 4.70 -40.26
C ASN A 189 -15.23 5.43 -38.94
N ASP A 190 -15.47 6.74 -38.99
CA ASP A 190 -15.81 7.54 -37.81
C ASP A 190 -17.31 7.52 -37.49
N SER A 191 -18.21 7.56 -38.47
CA SER A 191 -19.65 7.47 -38.21
C SER A 191 -20.07 6.11 -37.64
N VAL A 192 -19.46 5.02 -38.13
CA VAL A 192 -19.68 3.67 -37.56
C VAL A 192 -19.10 3.56 -36.15
N GLU A 193 -17.96 4.22 -35.85
CA GLU A 193 -17.43 4.27 -34.49
C GLU A 193 -18.36 5.05 -33.52
N VAL A 194 -18.98 6.15 -33.98
CA VAL A 194 -20.03 6.86 -33.21
C VAL A 194 -21.28 5.99 -33.05
N ALA A 195 -21.76 5.33 -34.11
CA ALA A 195 -22.95 4.46 -34.06
C ALA A 195 -22.79 3.30 -33.08
N ILE A 196 -21.61 2.66 -33.05
CA ILE A 196 -21.30 1.59 -32.10
C ILE A 196 -21.14 2.14 -30.68
N ALA A 197 -20.53 3.31 -30.50
CA ALA A 197 -20.46 3.95 -29.18
C ALA A 197 -21.86 4.29 -28.63
N PHE A 198 -22.78 4.73 -29.48
CA PHE A 198 -24.19 4.98 -29.12
C PHE A 198 -24.95 3.68 -28.81
N LEU A 199 -24.91 2.71 -29.73
CA LEU A 199 -25.64 1.43 -29.62
C LEU A 199 -25.20 0.58 -28.43
N LYS A 200 -23.98 0.76 -27.90
CA LYS A 200 -23.57 0.14 -26.63
C LYS A 200 -24.34 0.66 -25.42
N GLU A 201 -24.68 1.94 -25.38
CA GLU A 201 -25.33 2.56 -24.21
C GLU A 201 -26.86 2.42 -24.28
N CYS A 202 -27.46 2.52 -25.47
CA CYS A 202 -28.92 2.43 -25.66
C CYS A 202 -29.45 1.07 -26.13
N GLY A 203 -28.58 0.16 -26.58
CA GLY A 203 -29.01 -1.06 -27.25
C GLY A 203 -29.86 -2.01 -26.39
N ALA A 204 -29.65 -2.02 -25.07
CA ALA A 204 -30.49 -2.77 -24.13
C ALA A 204 -31.96 -2.33 -24.18
N LYS A 205 -32.23 -1.04 -23.91
CA LYS A 205 -33.60 -0.47 -23.96
C LYS A 205 -34.17 -0.50 -25.38
N LEU A 206 -33.33 -0.40 -26.42
CA LEU A 206 -33.78 -0.49 -27.81
C LEU A 206 -34.21 -1.92 -28.22
N GLU A 207 -33.58 -2.98 -27.69
CA GLU A 207 -34.07 -4.36 -27.90
C GLU A 207 -35.33 -4.68 -27.08
N GLU A 208 -35.53 -3.98 -25.96
CA GLU A 208 -36.69 -4.08 -25.08
C GLU A 208 -37.95 -3.45 -25.71
N VAL A 209 -37.87 -2.18 -26.12
CA VAL A 209 -39.03 -1.42 -26.64
C VAL A 209 -39.25 -1.64 -28.14
N SER A 210 -38.20 -1.57 -28.98
CA SER A 210 -38.31 -1.72 -30.44
C SER A 210 -37.32 -2.71 -31.02
N ARG A 211 -37.53 -3.97 -30.63
CA ARG A 211 -36.81 -5.15 -31.12
C ARG A 211 -36.73 -5.25 -32.66
N GLN A 212 -37.74 -4.74 -33.37
CA GLN A 212 -37.74 -4.68 -34.85
C GLN A 212 -36.79 -3.59 -35.37
N GLY A 213 -36.82 -2.39 -34.80
CA GLY A 213 -35.88 -1.31 -35.14
C GLY A 213 -34.43 -1.71 -34.85
N ALA A 214 -34.17 -2.26 -33.66
CA ALA A 214 -32.87 -2.80 -33.29
C ALA A 214 -32.38 -3.88 -34.28
N ALA A 215 -33.25 -4.82 -34.68
CA ALA A 215 -32.90 -5.85 -35.67
C ALA A 215 -32.48 -5.23 -37.03
N GLY A 216 -33.20 -4.21 -37.52
CA GLY A 216 -32.85 -3.49 -38.75
C GLY A 216 -31.47 -2.82 -38.69
N ILE A 217 -31.14 -2.16 -37.57
CA ILE A 217 -29.82 -1.54 -37.35
C ILE A 217 -28.70 -2.59 -37.35
N PHE A 218 -28.89 -3.72 -36.66
CA PHE A 218 -27.90 -4.80 -36.67
C PHE A 218 -27.74 -5.47 -38.04
N GLU A 219 -28.81 -5.57 -38.84
CA GLU A 219 -28.71 -6.06 -40.21
C GLU A 219 -27.92 -5.10 -41.10
N ARG A 220 -28.17 -3.78 -41.00
CA ARG A 220 -27.38 -2.75 -41.69
C ARG A 220 -25.90 -2.81 -41.32
N LEU A 221 -25.57 -3.03 -40.04
CA LEU A 221 -24.19 -3.27 -39.59
C LEU A 221 -23.57 -4.55 -40.20
N ARG A 222 -24.35 -5.59 -40.50
CA ARG A 222 -23.88 -6.80 -41.19
C ARG A 222 -23.60 -6.56 -42.67
N THR A 223 -24.50 -5.84 -43.37
CA THR A 223 -24.26 -5.39 -44.75
C THR A 223 -22.96 -4.59 -44.83
N ILE A 224 -22.77 -3.62 -43.93
CA ILE A 224 -21.57 -2.79 -43.84
C ILE A 224 -20.29 -3.62 -43.60
N LEU A 225 -20.38 -4.70 -42.81
CA LEU A 225 -19.25 -5.59 -42.51
C LEU A 225 -18.85 -6.47 -43.72
N HIS A 226 -19.79 -6.81 -44.61
CA HIS A 226 -19.54 -7.64 -45.79
C HIS A 226 -19.19 -6.83 -47.05
N ASP A 227 -19.84 -5.70 -47.27
CA ASP A 227 -19.74 -4.93 -48.53
C ASP A 227 -18.69 -3.80 -48.47
N GLY A 228 -18.25 -3.38 -47.27
CA GLY A 228 -17.42 -2.19 -47.07
C GLY A 228 -15.91 -2.46 -46.98
N GLU A 229 -15.10 -1.65 -47.67
CA GLU A 229 -13.64 -1.52 -47.45
C GLU A 229 -13.32 -0.77 -46.14
N LEU A 230 -13.84 -1.26 -45.01
CA LEU A 230 -13.62 -0.66 -43.70
C LEU A 230 -12.23 -0.98 -43.12
N ASN A 231 -11.74 -0.07 -42.28
CA ASN A 231 -10.55 -0.32 -41.48
C ASN A 231 -10.81 -1.48 -40.48
N LYS A 232 -9.84 -2.38 -40.31
CA LYS A 232 -9.90 -3.51 -39.37
C LYS A 232 -10.33 -3.11 -37.95
N ARG A 233 -9.96 -1.91 -37.47
CA ARG A 233 -10.46 -1.34 -36.20
C ARG A 233 -11.99 -1.37 -36.13
N VAL A 234 -12.65 -0.92 -37.18
CA VAL A 234 -14.11 -0.79 -37.25
C VAL A 234 -14.78 -2.16 -37.42
N GLN A 235 -14.17 -3.06 -38.21
CA GLN A 235 -14.62 -4.45 -38.33
C GLN A 235 -14.66 -5.15 -36.95
N TYR A 236 -13.56 -5.08 -36.18
CA TYR A 236 -13.53 -5.59 -34.80
C TYR A 236 -14.55 -4.92 -33.87
N MET A 237 -14.85 -3.63 -34.06
CA MET A 237 -15.89 -2.95 -33.27
C MET A 237 -17.29 -3.47 -33.58
N ILE A 238 -17.59 -3.81 -34.85
CA ILE A 238 -18.87 -4.45 -35.24
C ILE A 238 -18.95 -5.85 -34.62
N GLU A 239 -17.88 -6.65 -34.70
CA GLU A 239 -17.81 -7.99 -34.08
C GLU A 239 -18.03 -7.93 -32.55
N VAL A 240 -17.40 -6.96 -31.86
CA VAL A 240 -17.62 -6.71 -30.42
C VAL A 240 -19.06 -6.29 -30.13
N MET A 241 -19.71 -5.50 -31.00
CA MET A 241 -21.12 -5.13 -30.84
C MET A 241 -22.04 -6.37 -30.95
N TYR A 242 -21.72 -7.30 -31.84
CA TYR A 242 -22.41 -8.59 -31.95
C TYR A 242 -22.19 -9.50 -30.73
N ALA A 243 -21.01 -9.47 -30.12
CA ALA A 243 -20.76 -10.17 -28.85
C ALA A 243 -21.60 -9.59 -27.70
N ILE A 244 -21.58 -8.26 -27.52
CA ILE A 244 -22.38 -7.57 -26.49
C ILE A 244 -23.88 -7.88 -26.63
N ARG A 245 -24.41 -7.91 -27.86
CA ARG A 245 -25.81 -8.30 -28.12
C ARG A 245 -26.07 -9.76 -27.74
N LYS A 246 -25.16 -10.68 -28.10
CA LYS A 246 -25.28 -12.12 -27.76
C LYS A 246 -25.31 -12.33 -26.25
N ASP A 247 -24.51 -11.56 -25.52
CA ASP A 247 -24.41 -11.59 -24.06
C ASP A 247 -25.47 -10.66 -23.39
N LYS A 248 -26.52 -10.29 -24.13
CA LYS A 248 -27.70 -9.49 -23.72
C LYS A 248 -27.35 -8.19 -22.99
N PHE A 249 -26.32 -7.48 -23.45
CA PHE A 249 -25.89 -6.21 -22.88
C PHE A 249 -25.60 -6.26 -21.36
N LYS A 250 -25.16 -7.42 -20.82
CA LYS A 250 -24.93 -7.60 -19.37
C LYS A 250 -24.05 -6.51 -18.73
N ASP A 251 -23.00 -6.08 -19.42
CA ASP A 251 -22.06 -5.04 -18.94
C ASP A 251 -22.53 -3.61 -19.26
N HIS A 252 -23.69 -3.46 -19.92
CA HIS A 252 -24.32 -2.21 -20.37
C HIS A 252 -25.85 -2.24 -20.13
N PRO A 253 -26.32 -2.32 -18.88
CA PRO A 253 -27.74 -2.28 -18.56
C PRO A 253 -28.40 -0.96 -18.99
N SER A 254 -29.70 -0.97 -19.25
CA SER A 254 -30.49 0.21 -19.63
C SER A 254 -30.44 1.29 -18.55
N ILE A 255 -30.91 0.95 -17.34
CA ILE A 255 -30.79 1.76 -16.13
C ILE A 255 -29.94 0.98 -15.10
N MET A 256 -29.16 1.70 -14.31
CA MET A 256 -28.45 1.14 -13.15
C MET A 256 -29.38 1.22 -11.94
N GLN A 257 -29.53 0.14 -11.17
CA GLN A 257 -30.55 0.03 -10.12
C GLN A 257 -30.53 1.16 -9.07
N GLU A 258 -29.37 1.74 -8.77
CA GLU A 258 -29.23 2.90 -7.86
C GLU A 258 -29.67 4.26 -8.48
N LEU A 259 -30.08 4.27 -9.75
CA LEU A 259 -30.52 5.43 -10.53
C LEU A 259 -31.89 5.22 -11.18
N ASP A 260 -32.61 4.20 -10.76
CA ASP A 260 -34.02 3.99 -11.08
C ASP A 260 -34.84 4.62 -9.95
N LEU A 261 -35.30 5.86 -10.16
CA LEU A 261 -35.78 6.76 -9.09
C LEU A 261 -37.22 7.24 -9.33
N ILE A 262 -37.91 6.67 -10.31
CA ILE A 262 -39.16 7.21 -10.87
C ILE A 262 -40.03 6.05 -11.35
N GLU A 263 -41.25 5.95 -10.84
CA GLU A 263 -42.23 4.95 -11.28
C GLU A 263 -42.67 5.21 -12.74
N GLU A 264 -43.00 4.16 -13.50
CA GLU A 264 -43.12 4.25 -14.97
C GLU A 264 -44.27 5.17 -15.45
N ASP A 265 -45.25 5.47 -14.59
CA ASP A 265 -46.40 6.33 -14.87
C ASP A 265 -46.13 7.83 -14.61
N GLU A 266 -45.21 8.17 -13.69
CA GLU A 266 -44.70 9.53 -13.51
C GLU A 266 -43.82 10.02 -14.69
N GLN A 267 -43.32 9.09 -15.52
CA GLN A 267 -42.32 9.38 -16.56
C GLN A 267 -42.91 10.09 -17.79
N PHE A 268 -42.37 11.26 -18.14
CA PHE A 268 -42.81 12.04 -19.31
C PHE A 268 -41.84 11.92 -20.50
N THR A 269 -42.21 11.15 -21.52
CA THR A 269 -41.39 10.95 -22.74
C THR A 269 -41.64 12.02 -23.80
N HIS A 270 -40.58 12.69 -24.27
CA HIS A 270 -40.65 13.67 -25.35
C HIS A 270 -40.52 13.00 -26.74
N LEU A 271 -41.58 13.09 -27.55
CA LEU A 271 -41.57 12.75 -28.98
C LEU A 271 -40.88 13.86 -29.78
N MET A 272 -39.65 13.63 -30.21
CA MET A 272 -38.80 14.62 -30.90
C MET A 272 -38.09 13.94 -32.08
N THR A 273 -38.16 14.50 -33.28
CA THR A 273 -37.40 14.01 -34.45
C THR A 273 -36.02 14.67 -34.55
N LEU A 274 -35.16 14.13 -35.40
CA LEU A 274 -33.86 14.68 -35.76
C LEU A 274 -33.94 15.80 -36.80
N GLU A 275 -34.97 15.83 -37.65
CA GLU A 275 -35.07 16.76 -38.79
C GLU A 275 -35.62 18.14 -38.42
N ASP A 276 -36.53 18.22 -37.45
CA ASP A 276 -37.20 19.46 -37.00
C ASP A 276 -36.23 20.60 -36.63
N ASP A 277 -36.58 21.84 -36.99
CA ASP A 277 -35.75 23.02 -36.71
C ASP A 277 -36.03 23.61 -35.31
N TYR A 278 -35.31 23.09 -34.31
CA TYR A 278 -35.46 23.52 -32.92
C TYR A 278 -34.74 24.83 -32.56
N GLU A 279 -35.46 25.75 -31.92
CA GLU A 279 -34.85 26.89 -31.22
C GLU A 279 -34.12 26.42 -29.94
N THR A 280 -32.90 26.92 -29.73
CA THR A 280 -32.08 26.60 -28.53
C THR A 280 -32.40 27.46 -27.30
N GLU A 281 -33.30 28.44 -27.43
CA GLU A 281 -33.64 29.45 -26.41
C GLU A 281 -32.42 30.06 -25.69
N ASP A 282 -31.30 30.29 -26.41
CA ASP A 282 -30.03 30.73 -25.80
C ASP A 282 -30.12 32.09 -25.06
N ARG A 283 -31.17 32.87 -25.33
CA ARG A 283 -31.51 34.11 -24.60
C ARG A 283 -31.78 33.84 -23.11
N LEU A 284 -32.30 32.66 -22.74
CA LEU A 284 -32.51 32.26 -21.34
C LEU A 284 -31.21 32.04 -20.55
N ASN A 285 -30.06 32.06 -21.23
CA ASN A 285 -28.75 31.95 -20.57
C ASN A 285 -28.23 33.31 -20.08
N VAL A 286 -28.99 34.40 -20.27
CA VAL A 286 -28.59 35.80 -20.05
C VAL A 286 -29.63 36.49 -19.15
N PHE A 287 -29.16 37.33 -18.23
CA PHE A 287 -30.04 38.12 -17.36
C PHE A 287 -30.90 39.10 -18.17
N LYS A 288 -32.19 39.14 -17.86
CA LYS A 288 -33.18 40.12 -18.32
C LYS A 288 -33.93 40.62 -17.08
N LEU A 289 -34.25 41.91 -17.03
CA LEU A 289 -35.17 42.45 -16.03
C LEU A 289 -36.57 41.84 -16.23
N ASP A 290 -37.16 41.34 -15.15
CA ASP A 290 -38.51 40.79 -15.10
C ASP A 290 -39.44 41.79 -14.37
N PRO A 291 -40.47 42.37 -15.02
CA PRO A 291 -41.40 43.26 -14.34
C PRO A 291 -42.28 42.52 -13.31
N ASP A 292 -42.53 41.23 -13.52
CA ASP A 292 -43.44 40.40 -12.72
C ASP A 292 -42.69 39.52 -11.71
N PHE A 293 -41.44 39.87 -11.39
CA PHE A 293 -40.49 39.07 -10.61
C PHE A 293 -41.07 38.53 -9.29
N GLN A 294 -41.78 39.36 -8.51
CA GLN A 294 -42.38 38.92 -7.24
C GLN A 294 -43.49 37.88 -7.46
N THR A 295 -44.34 38.08 -8.47
CA THR A 295 -45.39 37.15 -8.89
C THR A 295 -44.80 35.83 -9.39
N ASN A 296 -43.64 35.88 -10.05
CA ASN A 296 -42.97 34.71 -10.63
C ASN A 296 -42.10 33.92 -9.63
N GLU A 297 -41.65 34.55 -8.54
CA GLU A 297 -41.07 33.83 -7.39
C GLU A 297 -42.17 33.20 -6.54
N ALA A 298 -43.24 33.94 -6.20
CA ALA A 298 -44.35 33.43 -5.38
C ALA A 298 -44.99 32.17 -5.99
N LYS A 299 -45.27 32.18 -7.30
CA LYS A 299 -45.74 31.00 -8.05
C LYS A 299 -44.76 29.82 -8.04
N TYR A 300 -43.46 30.07 -7.87
CA TYR A 300 -42.50 28.98 -7.73
C TYR A 300 -42.45 28.46 -6.28
N ASP A 301 -42.57 29.34 -5.28
CA ASP A 301 -42.65 28.92 -3.87
C ASP A 301 -43.93 28.10 -3.59
N GLU A 302 -45.07 28.44 -4.20
CA GLU A 302 -46.31 27.63 -4.22
C GLU A 302 -46.05 26.22 -4.78
N ILE A 303 -45.45 26.11 -5.98
CA ILE A 303 -45.12 24.83 -6.61
C ILE A 303 -44.11 24.04 -5.78
N LYS A 304 -43.12 24.73 -5.20
CA LYS A 304 -42.08 24.13 -4.37
C LYS A 304 -42.64 23.52 -3.08
N GLN A 305 -43.65 24.15 -2.46
CA GLN A 305 -44.36 23.54 -1.33
C GLN A 305 -44.99 22.21 -1.79
N SER A 306 -45.81 22.21 -2.84
CA SER A 306 -46.45 20.98 -3.39
C SER A 306 -45.52 19.85 -3.86
N ILE A 307 -44.20 20.09 -3.94
CA ILE A 307 -43.17 19.09 -4.33
C ILE A 307 -42.36 18.60 -3.12
N LEU A 308 -42.34 19.35 -2.01
CA LEU A 308 -41.55 19.03 -0.81
C LEU A 308 -42.40 18.59 0.39
N ASP A 309 -43.68 18.99 0.44
CA ASP A 309 -44.65 18.76 1.52
C ASP A 309 -45.24 17.33 1.48
N VAL A 310 -44.39 16.33 1.19
CA VAL A 310 -44.73 14.90 1.14
C VAL A 310 -43.61 14.14 1.87
N GLY A 311 -43.77 14.01 3.19
CA GLY A 311 -42.84 13.32 4.08
C GLY A 311 -42.03 14.23 5.01
N ASP A 312 -42.74 15.00 5.84
CA ASP A 312 -42.33 15.43 7.19
C ASP A 312 -43.52 15.11 8.13
N ASP A 313 -43.65 13.83 8.51
CA ASP A 313 -44.31 13.37 9.74
C ASP A 313 -43.19 12.88 10.69
N ASP A 314 -43.48 12.81 12.00
CA ASP A 314 -42.51 12.74 13.13
C ASP A 314 -41.73 14.09 13.31
N ASP A 315 -41.75 14.80 14.44
CA ASP A 315 -42.29 14.52 15.79
C ASP A 315 -42.55 15.83 16.59
N ASP A 316 -43.14 15.69 17.80
CA ASP A 316 -43.24 16.67 18.91
C ASP A 316 -44.12 17.95 18.74
N ASP A 317 -45.37 17.90 19.22
CA ASP A 317 -45.81 18.73 20.37
C ASP A 317 -47.08 18.14 21.04
N ASP A 318 -46.99 17.79 22.31
CA ASP A 318 -48.00 17.02 23.07
C ASP A 318 -48.98 17.96 23.80
N SER A 319 -50.29 17.93 23.49
CA SER A 319 -51.34 18.49 24.39
C SER A 319 -52.77 18.03 24.07
N ASP A 320 -53.53 17.75 25.13
CA ASP A 320 -54.90 17.19 25.11
C ASP A 320 -55.98 18.07 24.44
N GLU A 321 -56.95 17.47 23.75
CA GLU A 321 -58.35 17.34 24.26
C GLU A 321 -59.34 16.62 23.31
N SER A 322 -59.70 15.37 23.68
CA SER A 322 -61.04 14.77 23.58
C SER A 322 -61.75 14.46 22.22
N GLY A 323 -62.10 13.16 22.07
CA GLY A 323 -63.38 12.67 21.54
C GLY A 323 -63.41 12.22 20.06
N SER A 324 -64.14 11.16 19.68
CA SER A 324 -64.76 10.04 20.43
C SER A 324 -65.23 8.98 19.42
N ASP A 325 -65.45 7.73 19.86
CA ASP A 325 -66.37 6.74 19.26
C ASP A 325 -66.00 6.19 17.83
N ASP A 326 -66.28 4.95 17.41
CA ASP A 326 -66.90 3.78 18.07
C ASP A 326 -66.42 2.45 17.42
N ASP A 327 -66.41 1.39 18.24
CA ASP A 327 -66.73 -0.04 17.99
C ASP A 327 -66.06 -0.93 16.89
N GLU A 328 -66.20 -2.23 17.18
CA GLU A 328 -65.71 -3.43 16.48
C GLU A 328 -66.58 -3.82 15.27
N GLU A 329 -66.05 -4.60 14.32
CA GLU A 329 -66.58 -5.96 14.04
C GLU A 329 -65.63 -6.83 13.19
N ASP A 330 -65.72 -8.15 13.37
CA ASP A 330 -64.98 -9.17 12.60
C ASP A 330 -65.48 -9.30 11.15
N SER A 331 -64.61 -9.73 10.22
CA SER A 331 -64.84 -10.95 9.42
C SER A 331 -63.67 -11.33 8.50
N SER A 332 -63.72 -12.57 7.99
CA SER A 332 -62.58 -13.31 7.43
C SER A 332 -62.50 -13.33 5.89
N ASP A 333 -61.24 -13.42 5.44
CA ASP A 333 -60.72 -14.15 4.27
C ASP A 333 -60.75 -13.55 2.84
N GLU A 334 -59.51 -13.51 2.31
CA GLU A 334 -59.03 -13.57 0.92
C GLU A 334 -58.94 -12.33 0.00
N ALA A 335 -57.75 -12.25 -0.62
CA ALA A 335 -57.33 -11.50 -1.82
C ALA A 335 -56.74 -10.06 -1.69
N ASN A 336 -55.40 -10.01 -1.61
CA ASN A 336 -54.50 -9.01 -2.18
C ASN A 336 -54.81 -7.50 -2.02
N GLU A 337 -54.28 -6.86 -0.96
CA GLU A 337 -53.70 -5.50 -1.03
C GLU A 337 -52.88 -5.18 0.24
N GLU A 338 -51.55 -5.06 0.11
CA GLU A 338 -50.64 -4.52 1.14
C GLU A 338 -49.53 -3.72 0.42
N GLY A 339 -49.21 -2.47 0.76
CA GLY A 339 -49.72 -1.62 1.85
C GLY A 339 -48.82 -1.66 3.09
N ALA A 340 -48.52 -0.48 3.63
CA ALA A 340 -47.60 -0.19 4.73
C ALA A 340 -47.31 -1.36 5.71
N THR A 341 -46.06 -1.88 5.69
CA THR A 341 -45.67 -3.03 6.50
C THR A 341 -45.58 -2.69 8.00
N THR A 342 -46.62 -3.03 8.77
CA THR A 342 -46.51 -3.15 10.24
C THR A 342 -45.46 -4.20 10.60
N THR A 343 -44.48 -3.85 11.42
CA THR A 343 -43.31 -4.69 11.72
C THR A 343 -43.62 -5.80 12.72
N ILE A 344 -44.07 -6.96 12.21
CA ILE A 344 -44.33 -8.15 13.03
C ILE A 344 -43.05 -8.65 13.70
N ILE A 345 -43.01 -8.58 15.04
CA ILE A 345 -41.88 -9.06 15.85
C ILE A 345 -42.02 -10.58 16.08
N ASP A 346 -41.25 -11.38 15.32
CA ASP A 346 -41.23 -12.84 15.44
C ASP A 346 -40.53 -13.31 16.73
N ASN A 347 -41.31 -13.47 17.80
CA ASN A 347 -40.87 -14.08 19.06
C ASN A 347 -40.82 -15.62 19.03
N THR A 348 -41.01 -16.28 17.88
CA THR A 348 -41.16 -17.75 17.80
C THR A 348 -39.87 -18.50 17.43
N GLU A 349 -38.82 -17.79 16.99
CA GLU A 349 -37.54 -18.33 16.50
C GLU A 349 -37.67 -19.42 15.40
N THR A 350 -38.81 -19.53 14.72
CA THR A 350 -39.09 -20.64 13.78
C THR A 350 -38.05 -20.76 12.67
N ASN A 351 -37.54 -19.64 12.18
CA ASN A 351 -36.46 -19.58 11.19
C ASN A 351 -35.15 -20.21 11.69
N LEU A 352 -34.76 -19.96 12.95
CA LEU A 352 -33.57 -20.52 13.58
C LEU A 352 -33.75 -22.02 13.82
N ILE A 353 -34.92 -22.44 14.29
CA ILE A 353 -35.29 -23.86 14.46
C ILE A 353 -35.23 -24.61 13.12
N ASN A 354 -35.69 -24.00 12.03
CA ASN A 354 -35.67 -24.61 10.70
C ASN A 354 -34.25 -24.68 10.11
N LEU A 355 -33.39 -23.69 10.37
CA LEU A 355 -31.95 -23.77 10.05
C LEU A 355 -31.27 -24.93 10.81
N ARG A 356 -31.47 -25.02 12.13
CA ARG A 356 -30.93 -26.12 12.97
C ARG A 356 -31.35 -27.51 12.46
N LYS A 357 -32.64 -27.69 12.11
CA LYS A 357 -33.15 -28.94 11.49
C LYS A 357 -32.44 -29.25 10.16
N THR A 358 -32.26 -28.25 9.30
CA THR A 358 -31.64 -28.41 7.97
C THR A 358 -30.18 -28.83 8.09
N ILE A 359 -29.42 -28.21 9.01
CA ILE A 359 -28.04 -28.57 9.31
C ILE A 359 -27.96 -30.01 9.86
N TYR A 360 -28.82 -30.36 10.83
CA TYR A 360 -28.86 -31.71 11.40
C TYR A 360 -29.11 -32.78 10.33
N LEU A 361 -30.14 -32.59 9.49
CA LEU A 361 -30.48 -33.53 8.41
C LEU A 361 -29.35 -33.62 7.37
N THR A 362 -28.70 -32.51 7.03
CA THR A 362 -27.54 -32.50 6.13
C THR A 362 -26.39 -33.35 6.68
N ILE A 363 -26.09 -33.22 7.97
CA ILE A 363 -25.08 -34.03 8.67
C ILE A 363 -25.45 -35.52 8.65
N GLN A 364 -26.69 -35.90 9.02
CA GLN A 364 -27.12 -37.31 9.02
C GLN A 364 -27.24 -37.91 7.60
N SER A 365 -27.41 -37.09 6.56
CA SER A 365 -27.53 -37.53 5.16
C SER A 365 -26.18 -37.80 4.46
N SER A 366 -25.05 -37.64 5.15
CA SER A 366 -23.71 -37.64 4.54
C SER A 366 -22.87 -38.79 5.06
N LEU A 367 -22.15 -39.48 4.17
CA LEU A 367 -21.34 -40.64 4.51
C LEU A 367 -19.93 -40.25 4.99
N ASP A 368 -19.38 -39.16 4.46
CA ASP A 368 -18.03 -38.68 4.77
C ASP A 368 -18.01 -37.16 5.06
N PHE A 369 -16.98 -36.70 5.77
CA PHE A 369 -16.91 -35.32 6.28
C PHE A 369 -16.70 -34.29 5.17
N GLU A 370 -15.97 -34.63 4.09
CA GLU A 370 -15.84 -33.77 2.90
C GLU A 370 -17.18 -33.62 2.16
N GLU A 371 -17.96 -34.69 2.06
CA GLU A 371 -19.31 -34.65 1.48
C GLU A 371 -20.23 -33.75 2.32
N CYS A 372 -20.19 -33.92 3.64
CA CYS A 372 -20.95 -33.12 4.59
C CYS A 372 -20.56 -31.63 4.52
N ALA A 373 -19.26 -31.31 4.51
CA ALA A 373 -18.77 -29.94 4.38
C ALA A 373 -19.23 -29.30 3.07
N HIS A 374 -19.10 -30.01 1.94
CA HIS A 374 -19.53 -29.54 0.62
C HIS A 374 -21.06 -29.35 0.51
N LYS A 375 -21.88 -30.16 1.19
CA LYS A 375 -23.33 -29.92 1.28
C LYS A 375 -23.67 -28.70 2.15
N LEU A 376 -23.05 -28.59 3.32
CA LEU A 376 -23.30 -27.47 4.25
C LEU A 376 -22.86 -26.12 3.66
N LEU A 377 -21.73 -26.09 2.95
CA LEU A 377 -21.26 -24.90 2.22
C LEU A 377 -22.14 -24.52 1.00
N LYS A 378 -23.04 -25.40 0.57
CA LYS A 378 -24.05 -25.13 -0.48
C LYS A 378 -25.40 -24.62 0.06
N LEU A 379 -25.51 -24.42 1.37
CA LEU A 379 -26.70 -23.84 2.00
C LEU A 379 -26.62 -22.31 2.11
N ASP A 380 -25.54 -21.68 1.60
CA ASP A 380 -25.30 -20.23 1.58
C ASP A 380 -25.65 -19.52 2.90
N ILE A 381 -25.26 -20.16 4.01
CA ILE A 381 -25.49 -19.71 5.38
C ILE A 381 -24.83 -18.34 5.58
N LYS A 382 -25.57 -17.37 6.14
CA LYS A 382 -25.07 -16.00 6.30
C LYS A 382 -24.08 -15.91 7.49
N PRO A 383 -23.10 -14.97 7.48
CA PRO A 383 -22.11 -14.83 8.56
C PRO A 383 -22.65 -14.85 10.01
N PRO A 384 -23.74 -14.14 10.38
CA PRO A 384 -24.28 -14.20 11.76
C PRO A 384 -24.83 -15.59 12.15
N GLN A 385 -25.08 -16.48 11.18
CA GLN A 385 -25.56 -17.85 11.40
C GLN A 385 -24.41 -18.87 11.49
N TYR A 386 -23.16 -18.49 11.29
CA TYR A 386 -22.01 -19.39 11.44
C TYR A 386 -21.82 -19.89 12.88
N ALA A 387 -22.13 -19.07 13.89
CA ALA A 387 -22.13 -19.50 15.28
C ALA A 387 -23.11 -20.67 15.52
N GLU A 388 -24.29 -20.59 14.93
CA GLU A 388 -25.31 -21.64 14.98
C GLU A 388 -24.92 -22.91 14.23
N LEU A 389 -24.20 -22.79 13.11
CA LEU A 389 -23.61 -23.94 12.42
C LEU A 389 -22.56 -24.64 13.29
N CYS A 390 -21.66 -23.88 13.93
CA CYS A 390 -20.64 -24.42 14.83
C CYS A 390 -21.27 -25.08 16.08
N ASN A 391 -22.29 -24.45 16.70
CA ASN A 391 -23.09 -25.02 17.79
C ASN A 391 -23.66 -26.38 17.39
N MET A 392 -24.40 -26.44 16.27
CA MET A 392 -25.04 -27.67 15.79
C MET A 392 -24.04 -28.80 15.50
N ILE A 393 -22.83 -28.51 15.01
CA ILE A 393 -21.79 -29.53 14.80
C ILE A 393 -21.32 -30.13 16.15
N VAL A 394 -21.14 -29.29 17.19
CA VAL A 394 -20.74 -29.74 18.53
C VAL A 394 -21.86 -30.51 19.21
N ASP A 395 -23.11 -30.05 19.14
CA ASP A 395 -24.27 -30.74 19.73
C ASP A 395 -24.55 -32.08 19.05
N CYS A 396 -24.45 -32.15 17.72
CA CYS A 396 -24.55 -33.42 16.99
C CYS A 396 -23.49 -34.42 17.44
N CYS A 397 -22.28 -33.96 17.80
CA CYS A 397 -21.21 -34.79 18.34
C CYS A 397 -21.48 -35.19 19.81
N ALA A 398 -21.94 -34.24 20.64
CA ALA A 398 -22.26 -34.45 22.05
C ALA A 398 -23.37 -35.51 22.24
N GLN A 399 -24.37 -35.52 21.36
CA GLN A 399 -25.51 -36.44 21.42
C GLN A 399 -25.19 -37.87 20.92
N GLN A 400 -24.03 -38.13 20.31
CA GLN A 400 -23.64 -39.48 19.91
C GLN A 400 -23.35 -40.38 21.12
N ARG A 401 -23.67 -41.68 21.02
CA ARG A 401 -23.33 -42.67 22.07
C ARG A 401 -21.81 -42.81 22.28
N THR A 402 -21.02 -42.55 21.24
CA THR A 402 -19.55 -42.63 21.24
C THR A 402 -18.96 -41.61 20.27
N TYR A 403 -17.88 -40.93 20.64
CA TYR A 403 -17.15 -40.00 19.76
C TYR A 403 -16.74 -40.65 18.43
N ILE A 404 -17.16 -40.02 17.32
CA ILE A 404 -16.81 -40.41 15.95
C ILE A 404 -15.87 -39.34 15.38
N LYS A 405 -14.71 -39.76 14.83
CA LYS A 405 -13.69 -38.85 14.27
C LYS A 405 -14.21 -37.93 13.16
N PHE A 406 -15.29 -38.33 12.48
CA PHE A 406 -16.05 -37.51 11.52
C PHE A 406 -16.28 -36.07 12.00
N PHE A 407 -16.73 -35.88 13.24
CA PHE A 407 -17.05 -34.54 13.75
C PHE A 407 -15.80 -33.67 13.98
N GLY A 408 -14.70 -34.27 14.46
CA GLY A 408 -13.42 -33.57 14.58
C GLY A 408 -12.84 -33.17 13.22
N LEU A 409 -12.92 -34.06 12.23
CA LEU A 409 -12.50 -33.78 10.85
C LEU A 409 -13.40 -32.73 10.17
N LEU A 410 -14.71 -32.77 10.39
CA LEU A 410 -15.67 -31.79 9.87
C LEU A 410 -15.40 -30.39 10.45
N ALA A 411 -15.29 -30.27 11.77
CA ALA A 411 -14.97 -28.99 12.42
C ALA A 411 -13.58 -28.47 12.02
N GLN A 412 -12.57 -29.35 11.94
CA GLN A 412 -11.25 -29.02 11.41
C GLN A 412 -11.34 -28.48 9.97
N ARG A 413 -12.18 -29.08 9.12
CA ARG A 413 -12.36 -28.67 7.73
C ARG A 413 -12.97 -27.27 7.62
N PHE A 414 -13.94 -26.92 8.47
CA PHE A 414 -14.48 -25.56 8.54
C PHE A 414 -13.42 -24.55 9.01
N CYS A 415 -12.70 -24.82 10.11
CA CYS A 415 -11.59 -23.96 10.58
C CYS A 415 -10.49 -23.75 9.53
N GLN A 416 -10.27 -24.71 8.63
CA GLN A 416 -9.29 -24.62 7.54
C GLN A 416 -9.82 -23.94 6.26
N ILE A 417 -11.14 -23.81 6.08
CA ILE A 417 -11.76 -23.21 4.90
C ILE A 417 -11.96 -21.69 5.07
N ASN A 418 -12.43 -21.26 6.25
CA ASN A 418 -12.59 -19.84 6.56
C ASN A 418 -12.23 -19.59 8.05
N PRO A 419 -11.29 -18.67 8.36
CA PRO A 419 -10.92 -18.34 9.74
C PRO A 419 -12.10 -17.82 10.59
N GLU A 420 -13.16 -17.28 9.98
CA GLU A 420 -14.37 -16.83 10.70
C GLU A 420 -15.06 -17.95 11.50
N TYR A 421 -14.87 -19.23 11.15
CA TYR A 421 -15.39 -20.36 11.94
C TYR A 421 -14.57 -20.66 13.21
N VAL A 422 -13.34 -20.15 13.33
CA VAL A 422 -12.45 -20.46 14.47
C VAL A 422 -12.91 -19.75 15.75
N GLU A 423 -13.36 -18.51 15.65
CA GLU A 423 -13.81 -17.72 16.79
C GLU A 423 -15.09 -18.29 17.46
N PRO A 424 -16.15 -18.67 16.72
CA PRO A 424 -17.27 -19.44 17.27
C PRO A 424 -16.83 -20.72 17.99
N PHE A 425 -15.95 -21.55 17.42
CA PHE A 425 -15.52 -22.76 18.13
C PHE A 425 -14.69 -22.47 19.39
N VAL A 426 -13.96 -21.34 19.47
CA VAL A 426 -13.29 -20.85 20.69
C VAL A 426 -14.32 -20.43 21.74
N GLU A 427 -15.36 -19.70 21.34
CA GLU A 427 -16.43 -19.26 22.24
C GLU A 427 -17.24 -20.44 22.79
N ILE A 428 -17.62 -21.38 21.92
CA ILE A 428 -18.36 -22.60 22.28
C ILE A 428 -17.58 -23.43 23.30
N LEU A 429 -16.25 -23.50 23.22
CA LEU A 429 -15.43 -24.19 24.23
C LEU A 429 -15.50 -23.49 25.61
N LYS A 430 -15.52 -22.15 25.67
CA LYS A 430 -15.72 -21.40 26.93
C LYS A 430 -17.12 -21.68 27.50
N ASN A 431 -18.15 -21.48 26.68
CA ASN A 431 -19.56 -21.64 27.05
C ASN A 431 -19.88 -23.09 27.47
N CYS A 432 -19.26 -24.08 26.81
CA CYS A 432 -19.29 -25.47 27.26
C CYS A 432 -18.60 -25.63 28.62
N TYR A 433 -17.39 -25.09 28.81
CA TYR A 433 -16.62 -25.25 30.05
C TYR A 433 -17.34 -24.68 31.29
N ASP A 434 -18.10 -23.60 31.15
CA ASP A 434 -18.89 -23.05 32.27
C ASP A 434 -20.15 -23.88 32.53
N THR A 435 -20.72 -24.51 31.49
CA THR A 435 -21.96 -25.31 31.57
C THR A 435 -21.77 -26.82 31.78
N ILE A 436 -20.53 -27.35 31.80
CA ILE A 436 -20.23 -28.79 32.01
C ILE A 436 -20.86 -29.41 33.26
N HIS A 437 -21.23 -28.63 34.26
CA HIS A 437 -21.97 -29.12 35.43
C HIS A 437 -23.36 -29.70 35.07
N ARG A 438 -23.91 -29.32 33.90
CA ARG A 438 -25.19 -29.80 33.34
C ARG A 438 -25.02 -30.98 32.36
N PHE A 439 -23.80 -31.31 31.96
CA PHE A 439 -23.54 -32.30 30.91
C PHE A 439 -23.40 -33.71 31.47
N GLU A 440 -24.10 -34.66 30.87
CA GLU A 440 -23.96 -36.09 31.18
C GLU A 440 -22.55 -36.63 30.82
N THR A 441 -22.13 -37.72 31.46
CA THR A 441 -20.80 -38.32 31.28
C THR A 441 -20.49 -38.77 29.85
N CYS A 442 -21.50 -39.04 29.01
CA CYS A 442 -21.30 -39.31 27.59
C CYS A 442 -21.09 -38.03 26.78
N LYS A 443 -21.90 -36.98 27.01
CA LYS A 443 -21.74 -35.68 26.34
C LYS A 443 -20.37 -35.07 26.69
N LEU A 444 -20.00 -35.03 27.97
CA LEU A 444 -18.67 -34.61 28.45
C LEU A 444 -17.53 -35.33 27.71
N ARG A 445 -17.64 -36.64 27.50
CA ARG A 445 -16.62 -37.45 26.82
C ARG A 445 -16.46 -37.08 25.35
N ASN A 446 -17.55 -36.84 24.64
CA ASN A 446 -17.49 -36.51 23.21
C ASN A 446 -17.03 -35.06 23.00
N VAL A 447 -17.54 -34.12 23.80
CA VAL A 447 -17.13 -32.71 23.75
C VAL A 447 -15.64 -32.55 24.12
N ALA A 448 -15.15 -33.26 25.13
CA ALA A 448 -13.70 -33.29 25.43
C ALA A 448 -12.86 -33.87 24.27
N LYS A 449 -13.39 -34.85 23.52
CA LYS A 449 -12.68 -35.48 22.40
C LYS A 449 -12.68 -34.64 21.11
N ILE A 450 -13.76 -33.92 20.80
CA ILE A 450 -13.78 -33.01 19.63
C ILE A 450 -12.84 -31.81 19.84
N PHE A 451 -12.82 -31.21 21.04
CA PHE A 451 -11.90 -30.12 21.33
C PHE A 451 -10.45 -30.58 21.50
N ALA A 452 -10.19 -31.79 22.01
CA ALA A 452 -8.86 -32.39 21.94
C ALA A 452 -8.39 -32.58 20.49
N HIS A 453 -9.29 -32.96 19.56
CA HIS A 453 -8.97 -33.06 18.13
C HIS A 453 -8.51 -31.71 17.57
N LEU A 454 -9.34 -30.67 17.73
CA LEU A 454 -9.09 -29.34 17.17
C LEU A 454 -7.85 -28.65 17.76
N LEU A 455 -7.49 -28.94 19.01
CA LEU A 455 -6.24 -28.50 19.63
C LEU A 455 -5.02 -29.25 19.08
N TYR A 456 -5.06 -30.59 18.94
CA TYR A 456 -3.89 -31.32 18.41
C TYR A 456 -3.65 -31.08 16.91
N THR A 457 -4.69 -30.72 16.15
CA THR A 457 -4.58 -30.32 14.74
C THR A 457 -4.28 -28.82 14.55
N ASP A 458 -3.94 -28.10 15.63
CA ASP A 458 -3.68 -26.64 15.65
C ASP A 458 -4.76 -25.82 14.90
N SER A 459 -6.01 -26.29 14.96
CA SER A 459 -7.17 -25.70 14.25
C SER A 459 -7.98 -24.75 15.14
N ILE A 460 -7.69 -24.74 16.44
CA ILE A 460 -8.13 -23.79 17.45
C ILE A 460 -6.88 -23.33 18.23
N PRO A 461 -6.73 -22.04 18.56
CA PRO A 461 -5.59 -21.56 19.32
C PRO A 461 -5.61 -22.08 20.77
N TRP A 462 -4.46 -22.60 21.23
CA TRP A 462 -4.28 -23.15 22.58
C TRP A 462 -4.51 -22.12 23.71
N THR A 463 -4.55 -20.82 23.39
CA THR A 463 -4.89 -19.73 24.32
C THR A 463 -6.26 -19.87 24.97
N VAL A 464 -7.19 -20.61 24.36
CA VAL A 464 -8.51 -20.92 24.95
C VAL A 464 -8.40 -21.67 26.29
N LEU A 465 -7.31 -22.40 26.54
CA LEU A 465 -7.06 -23.11 27.80
C LEU A 465 -6.80 -22.16 28.99
N SER A 466 -6.52 -20.88 28.76
CA SER A 466 -6.38 -19.86 29.82
C SER A 466 -7.64 -19.72 30.68
N HIS A 467 -8.82 -20.07 30.14
CA HIS A 467 -10.09 -20.09 30.87
C HIS A 467 -10.14 -21.21 31.93
N ILE A 468 -9.36 -22.27 31.75
CA ILE A 468 -9.38 -23.47 32.59
C ILE A 468 -8.40 -23.31 33.75
N LYS A 469 -8.94 -23.11 34.96
CA LYS A 469 -8.18 -23.09 36.21
C LYS A 469 -8.20 -24.47 36.87
N LEU A 470 -7.09 -24.87 37.49
CA LEU A 470 -6.94 -26.14 38.21
C LEU A 470 -6.58 -25.88 39.68
N ASN A 471 -7.59 -25.55 40.47
CA ASN A 471 -7.51 -25.35 41.93
C ASN A 471 -8.68 -26.07 42.63
N GLU A 472 -8.71 -26.05 43.96
CA GLU A 472 -9.75 -26.74 44.73
C GLU A 472 -11.12 -26.04 44.66
N ASN A 473 -11.13 -24.69 44.61
CA ASN A 473 -12.32 -23.86 44.72
C ASN A 473 -13.12 -23.74 43.40
N ASP A 474 -12.44 -23.55 42.26
CA ASP A 474 -13.08 -23.26 40.97
C ASP A 474 -13.38 -24.54 40.16
N THR A 475 -12.93 -25.72 40.60
CA THR A 475 -13.10 -26.98 39.82
C THR A 475 -14.16 -27.92 40.37
N SER A 476 -15.24 -28.10 39.61
CA SER A 476 -16.25 -29.14 39.87
C SER A 476 -15.73 -30.55 39.57
N SER A 477 -16.46 -31.58 40.03
CA SER A 477 -16.23 -32.97 39.64
C SER A 477 -16.33 -33.18 38.12
N SER A 478 -17.31 -32.55 37.46
CA SER A 478 -17.46 -32.57 35.99
C SER A 478 -16.27 -31.90 35.29
N SER A 479 -15.76 -30.78 35.83
CA SER A 479 -14.54 -30.11 35.33
C SER A 479 -13.34 -31.04 35.39
N ARG A 480 -13.14 -31.71 36.53
CA ARG A 480 -12.06 -32.69 36.75
C ARG A 480 -12.16 -33.89 35.78
N VAL A 481 -13.37 -34.36 35.47
CA VAL A 481 -13.60 -35.42 34.46
C VAL A 481 -13.36 -34.93 33.02
N PHE A 482 -13.79 -33.71 32.68
CA PHE A 482 -13.56 -33.10 31.37
C PHE A 482 -12.07 -32.94 31.07
N ILE A 483 -11.32 -32.29 31.97
CA ILE A 483 -9.88 -32.06 31.83
C ILE A 483 -9.12 -33.40 31.75
N LYS A 484 -9.53 -34.41 32.53
CA LYS A 484 -8.99 -35.78 32.44
C LYS A 484 -9.13 -36.36 31.03
N ILE A 485 -10.32 -36.31 30.44
CA ILE A 485 -10.57 -36.88 29.10
C ILE A 485 -9.84 -36.08 28.01
N LEU A 486 -9.83 -34.75 28.12
CA LEU A 486 -9.13 -33.83 27.22
C LEU A 486 -7.62 -34.16 27.16
N PHE A 487 -6.95 -34.16 28.31
CA PHE A 487 -5.50 -34.41 28.36
C PHE A 487 -5.12 -35.87 28.08
N GLN A 488 -5.94 -36.86 28.43
CA GLN A 488 -5.72 -38.23 28.00
C GLN A 488 -5.83 -38.36 26.47
N GLN A 489 -6.79 -37.68 25.83
CA GLN A 489 -6.94 -37.73 24.38
C GLN A 489 -5.79 -37.01 23.64
N LEU A 490 -5.31 -35.87 24.16
CA LEU A 490 -4.13 -35.17 23.64
C LEU A 490 -2.85 -35.99 23.80
N ALA A 491 -2.67 -36.67 24.93
CA ALA A 491 -1.53 -37.56 25.15
C ALA A 491 -1.54 -38.79 24.23
N GLU A 492 -2.73 -39.33 23.92
CA GLU A 492 -2.94 -40.42 22.96
C GLU A 492 -2.65 -40.00 21.51
N SER A 493 -3.05 -38.79 21.08
CA SER A 493 -2.88 -38.34 19.69
C SER A 493 -1.50 -37.73 19.40
N MET A 494 -0.93 -36.96 20.33
CA MET A 494 0.36 -36.28 20.14
C MET A 494 1.55 -37.09 20.65
N GLY A 495 1.33 -37.97 21.62
CA GLY A 495 2.37 -38.58 22.44
C GLY A 495 2.88 -37.64 23.53
N LEU A 496 3.09 -38.19 24.74
CA LEU A 496 3.45 -37.44 25.95
C LEU A 496 4.66 -36.50 25.77
N VAL A 497 5.66 -36.91 24.98
CA VAL A 497 6.88 -36.11 24.73
C VAL A 497 6.56 -34.81 23.97
N ARG A 498 5.75 -34.88 22.90
CA ARG A 498 5.35 -33.69 22.11
C ARG A 498 4.41 -32.80 22.90
N LEU A 499 3.50 -33.38 23.69
CA LEU A 499 2.61 -32.64 24.57
C LEU A 499 3.41 -31.86 25.64
N ASN A 500 4.42 -32.48 26.25
CA ASN A 500 5.31 -31.81 27.20
C ASN A 500 6.13 -30.69 26.53
N GLN A 501 6.63 -30.91 25.30
CA GLN A 501 7.30 -29.86 24.52
C GLN A 501 6.39 -28.66 24.22
N ARG A 502 5.11 -28.86 23.92
CA ARG A 502 4.13 -27.77 23.71
C ARG A 502 3.74 -27.05 25.01
N ILE A 503 3.64 -27.76 26.14
CA ILE A 503 3.34 -27.16 27.45
C ILE A 503 4.52 -26.29 27.96
N LYS A 504 5.75 -26.67 27.60
CA LYS A 504 6.99 -25.93 27.91
C LYS A 504 7.30 -24.79 26.92
N ASP A 505 6.43 -24.49 25.97
CA ASP A 505 6.65 -23.41 25.01
C ASP A 505 6.47 -22.03 25.69
N PRO A 506 7.49 -21.15 25.70
CA PRO A 506 7.39 -19.84 26.34
C PRO A 506 6.29 -18.93 25.77
N THR A 507 5.80 -19.20 24.56
CA THR A 507 4.68 -18.45 23.96
C THR A 507 3.30 -18.86 24.50
N LEU A 508 3.22 -19.97 25.25
CA LEU A 508 1.97 -20.51 25.79
C LEU A 508 1.91 -20.55 27.33
N ASP A 509 2.93 -20.02 28.05
CA ASP A 509 2.98 -20.04 29.52
C ASP A 509 1.76 -19.30 30.15
N GLU A 510 1.25 -18.24 29.50
CA GLU A 510 -0.02 -17.57 29.90
C GLU A 510 -1.25 -18.47 29.72
N ALA A 511 -1.32 -19.26 28.64
CA ALA A 511 -2.41 -20.19 28.37
C ALA A 511 -2.42 -21.36 29.36
N PHE A 512 -1.25 -21.77 29.83
CA PHE A 512 -1.09 -22.89 30.77
C PHE A 512 -1.05 -22.47 32.24
N LYS A 513 -0.93 -21.17 32.56
CA LYS A 513 -0.84 -20.66 33.94
C LYS A 513 -1.99 -21.12 34.84
N GLY A 514 -3.21 -21.21 34.30
CA GLY A 514 -4.39 -21.71 35.03
C GLY A 514 -4.34 -23.21 35.36
N LEU A 515 -3.74 -24.01 34.47
CA LEU A 515 -3.63 -25.47 34.60
C LEU A 515 -2.39 -25.93 35.38
N PHE A 516 -1.32 -25.14 35.35
CA PHE A 516 -0.04 -25.42 36.02
C PHE A 516 0.35 -24.29 36.99
N PRO A 517 -0.45 -24.04 38.05
CA PRO A 517 -0.28 -22.88 38.93
C PRO A 517 1.05 -22.94 39.70
N ARG A 518 1.87 -21.89 39.53
CA ARG A 518 3.10 -21.64 40.28
C ARG A 518 2.92 -20.68 41.48
N ASP A 519 1.79 -19.95 41.52
CA ASP A 519 1.58 -18.80 42.42
C ASP A 519 1.28 -19.20 43.89
N ASN A 520 0.68 -20.37 44.15
CA ASN A 520 0.35 -20.86 45.50
C ASN A 520 0.73 -22.35 45.63
N PRO A 521 1.60 -22.73 46.61
CA PRO A 521 2.01 -24.12 46.83
C PRO A 521 0.88 -25.14 46.96
N GLU A 522 -0.28 -24.78 47.54
CA GLU A 522 -1.40 -25.72 47.67
C GLU A 522 -2.04 -26.03 46.31
N TYR A 523 -2.22 -25.02 45.45
CA TYR A 523 -2.69 -25.23 44.08
C TYR A 523 -1.65 -25.99 43.24
N THR A 524 -0.35 -25.74 43.46
CA THR A 524 0.72 -26.53 42.85
C THR A 524 0.66 -28.01 43.25
N ARG A 525 0.44 -28.33 44.54
CA ARG A 525 0.23 -29.72 45.00
C ARG A 525 -1.02 -30.35 44.40
N PHE A 526 -2.13 -29.61 44.37
CA PHE A 526 -3.39 -30.05 43.77
C PHE A 526 -3.21 -30.45 42.30
N ALA A 527 -2.53 -29.61 41.49
CA ALA A 527 -2.23 -29.90 40.10
C ALA A 527 -1.32 -31.12 39.92
N ILE A 528 -0.27 -31.28 40.74
CA ILE A 528 0.62 -32.47 40.72
C ILE A 528 -0.17 -33.75 41.03
N ASN A 529 -1.00 -33.72 42.07
CA ASN A 529 -1.83 -34.87 42.48
C ASN A 529 -2.89 -35.22 41.42
N PHE A 530 -3.48 -34.20 40.78
CA PHE A 530 -4.46 -34.39 39.71
C PHE A 530 -3.86 -35.08 38.48
N PHE A 531 -2.79 -34.52 37.89
CA PHE A 531 -2.18 -35.10 36.68
C PHE A 531 -1.50 -36.46 36.93
N THR A 532 -0.99 -36.71 38.14
CA THR A 532 -0.53 -38.07 38.51
C THR A 532 -1.69 -39.07 38.60
N SER A 533 -2.83 -38.72 39.19
CA SER A 533 -4.03 -39.58 39.23
C SER A 533 -4.63 -39.92 37.85
N ILE A 534 -4.30 -39.11 36.83
CA ILE A 534 -4.73 -39.30 35.43
C ILE A 534 -3.75 -40.21 34.65
N GLY A 535 -2.56 -40.45 35.19
CA GLY A 535 -1.47 -41.19 34.53
C GLY A 535 -0.52 -40.31 33.71
N LEU A 536 -0.59 -38.98 33.83
CA LEU A 536 0.16 -38.00 33.04
C LEU A 536 1.19 -37.23 33.89
N GLY A 537 1.74 -37.87 34.93
CA GLY A 537 2.61 -37.23 35.92
C GLY A 537 3.87 -36.56 35.35
N GLY A 538 4.39 -37.03 34.21
CA GLY A 538 5.54 -36.42 33.51
C GLY A 538 5.28 -35.05 32.87
N LEU A 539 4.06 -34.51 32.98
CA LEU A 539 3.76 -33.10 32.67
C LEU A 539 3.98 -32.18 33.88
N THR A 540 4.33 -32.72 35.06
CA THR A 540 4.36 -31.95 36.33
C THR A 540 5.75 -31.82 36.95
N ASP A 541 6.80 -32.27 36.27
CA ASP A 541 8.17 -32.29 36.83
C ASP A 541 8.68 -30.89 37.18
N ASP A 542 8.41 -29.89 36.33
CA ASP A 542 8.77 -28.48 36.58
C ASP A 542 8.07 -27.91 37.83
N LEU A 543 6.81 -28.31 38.08
CA LEU A 543 6.09 -27.93 39.29
C LEU A 543 6.69 -28.58 40.54
N ARG A 544 7.21 -29.81 40.42
CA ARG A 544 7.90 -30.51 41.52
C ARG A 544 9.25 -29.85 41.83
N GLU A 545 9.99 -29.38 40.83
CA GLU A 545 11.23 -28.63 41.02
C GLU A 545 10.97 -27.23 41.61
N HIS A 546 9.92 -26.54 41.14
CA HIS A 546 9.48 -25.27 41.71
C HIS A 546 9.12 -25.40 43.20
N LEU A 547 8.33 -26.43 43.56
CA LEU A 547 7.93 -26.69 44.95
C LEU A 547 9.13 -27.01 45.86
N LYS A 548 10.09 -27.82 45.39
CA LYS A 548 11.36 -28.06 46.11
C LYS A 548 12.13 -26.75 46.35
N THR A 549 12.25 -25.92 45.33
CA THR A 549 12.97 -24.64 45.40
C THR A 549 12.30 -23.68 46.39
N ALA A 550 10.98 -23.53 46.33
CA ALA A 550 10.20 -22.71 47.25
C ALA A 550 10.28 -23.22 48.71
N SER A 551 10.35 -24.55 48.93
CA SER A 551 10.55 -25.09 50.28
C SER A 551 11.94 -24.80 50.85
N SER A 552 12.98 -24.78 50.00
CA SER A 552 14.38 -24.51 50.42
C SER A 552 14.61 -23.05 50.80
N GLN A 553 13.86 -22.10 50.24
CA GLN A 553 13.99 -20.67 50.51
C GLN A 553 13.48 -20.23 51.90
N LYS A 554 12.82 -21.11 52.67
CA LYS A 554 12.31 -20.75 54.02
C LYS A 554 13.37 -20.77 55.13
N LEU A 555 14.52 -21.41 54.96
CA LEU A 555 15.53 -21.50 56.02
C LEU A 555 16.27 -20.18 56.36
N PRO A 556 16.71 -19.34 55.40
CA PRO A 556 17.52 -18.15 55.73
C PRO A 556 16.77 -17.04 56.48
N LEU A 557 15.47 -16.86 56.20
CA LEU A 557 14.70 -15.69 56.68
C LEU A 557 14.32 -15.73 58.17
N LEU A 558 14.45 -16.88 58.83
CA LEU A 558 14.30 -16.98 60.29
C LEU A 558 15.52 -16.45 61.05
N GLN A 559 16.69 -16.41 60.41
CA GLN A 559 17.96 -16.16 61.11
C GLN A 559 18.34 -14.68 61.19
N GLU A 560 17.93 -13.84 60.22
CA GLU A 560 18.13 -12.37 60.28
C GLU A 560 17.22 -11.70 61.32
N ASN A 561 15.96 -12.12 61.43
CA ASN A 561 14.99 -11.49 62.35
C ASN A 561 15.36 -11.70 63.83
N LEU A 562 16.03 -12.81 64.17
CA LEU A 562 16.51 -13.10 65.52
C LEU A 562 17.69 -12.23 65.99
N GLN A 563 18.34 -11.48 65.09
CA GLN A 563 19.44 -10.57 65.48
C GLN A 563 18.97 -9.14 65.81
N LYS A 564 17.81 -8.71 65.30
CA LYS A 564 17.29 -7.35 65.54
C LYS A 564 16.56 -7.19 66.87
N LEU A 565 15.99 -8.27 67.42
CA LEU A 565 15.19 -8.27 68.65
C LEU A 565 16.03 -8.43 69.93
N LYS A 566 17.24 -7.85 69.98
CA LYS A 566 18.22 -8.15 71.05
C LYS A 566 19.05 -6.98 71.58
N GLN A 567 18.64 -5.73 71.28
CA GLN A 567 19.39 -4.53 71.68
C GLN A 567 18.55 -3.38 72.28
N GLU A 568 17.22 -3.47 72.35
CA GLU A 568 16.38 -2.37 72.84
C GLU A 568 15.61 -2.77 74.12
N ASP A 569 16.21 -2.33 75.23
CA ASP A 569 15.65 -1.85 76.51
C ASP A 569 15.10 -2.79 77.61
N ASP A 570 15.76 -2.65 78.77
CA ASP A 570 15.34 -3.02 80.12
C ASP A 570 14.31 -2.04 80.72
N SER A 571 13.65 -2.47 81.80
CA SER A 571 13.06 -1.64 82.89
C SER A 571 11.72 -0.87 82.70
N THR A 572 10.64 -1.49 83.20
CA THR A 572 9.71 -0.98 84.26
C THR A 572 9.27 0.51 84.32
N SER A 573 8.02 0.91 84.61
CA SER A 573 6.77 0.16 84.99
C SER A 573 5.55 1.11 85.24
N THR A 574 4.36 0.51 85.52
CA THR A 574 3.16 1.00 86.28
C THR A 574 1.85 1.47 85.59
N SER A 575 0.75 0.81 86.02
CA SER A 575 -0.65 1.26 86.23
C SER A 575 -1.62 1.66 85.09
N SER A 576 -2.39 0.64 84.65
CA SER A 576 -3.87 0.53 84.68
C SER A 576 -4.83 1.34 83.75
N SER A 577 -5.55 0.55 82.92
CA SER A 577 -7.04 0.49 82.71
C SER A 577 -7.66 0.91 81.36
N SER A 578 -8.71 0.15 80.99
CA SER A 578 -9.69 0.28 79.87
C SER A 578 -9.26 -0.01 78.41
N ASP A 579 -10.10 -0.86 77.78
CA ASP A 579 -10.48 -1.02 76.36
C ASP A 579 -9.52 -1.41 75.22
N SER A 580 -10.06 -2.26 74.34
CA SER A 580 -9.73 -2.54 72.92
C SER A 580 -8.60 -3.52 72.54
N SER A 581 -8.92 -4.36 71.54
CA SER A 581 -8.06 -5.05 70.54
C SER A 581 -7.08 -6.19 70.94
N ASP A 582 -6.91 -7.09 69.95
CA ASP A 582 -5.81 -8.02 69.62
C ASP A 582 -5.33 -9.17 70.55
N ASN A 583 -5.43 -10.40 69.98
CA ASN A 583 -4.51 -11.56 69.97
C ASN A 583 -4.16 -12.45 71.21
N SER A 584 -4.08 -13.76 70.89
CA SER A 584 -3.30 -14.93 71.42
C SER A 584 -2.16 -14.72 72.46
N SER A 585 -1.73 -15.69 73.28
CA SER A 585 -2.10 -17.10 73.61
C SER A 585 -1.39 -17.52 74.95
N ASP A 586 -0.93 -18.72 75.35
CA ASP A 586 -0.76 -20.10 74.81
C ASP A 586 -0.52 -21.13 75.97
N SER A 587 -0.44 -22.46 75.69
CA SER A 587 0.08 -23.58 76.55
C SER A 587 -0.30 -24.98 75.98
N ASP A 588 0.42 -26.11 76.14
CA ASP A 588 1.76 -26.55 76.63
C ASP A 588 1.88 -28.09 76.34
N SER A 589 2.98 -28.87 76.43
CA SER A 589 4.47 -28.71 76.50
C SER A 589 5.15 -30.12 76.34
N SER A 590 6.48 -30.25 76.54
CA SER A 590 7.27 -31.52 76.74
C SER A 590 7.49 -32.46 75.51
N ASP A 591 8.52 -33.32 75.36
CA ASP A 591 9.76 -33.53 76.15
C ASP A 591 10.92 -34.29 75.40
N ASN A 592 12.17 -34.01 75.81
CA ASN A 592 13.41 -34.83 75.91
C ASN A 592 14.00 -35.86 74.87
N SER A 593 15.30 -35.62 74.54
CA SER A 593 16.51 -36.52 74.61
C SER A 593 16.88 -37.67 73.60
N SER A 594 17.88 -37.37 72.75
CA SER A 594 19.23 -38.04 72.57
C SER A 594 19.48 -39.47 72.03
N ASP A 595 20.46 -39.53 71.10
CA ASP A 595 21.59 -40.48 70.90
C ASP A 595 21.44 -41.99 70.58
N SER A 596 22.01 -42.41 69.43
CA SER A 596 23.33 -43.10 69.35
C SER A 596 23.64 -43.62 67.93
N SER A 597 24.79 -44.29 67.70
CA SER A 597 25.38 -44.52 66.37
C SER A 597 26.12 -45.87 66.18
N SER A 598 26.65 -46.07 64.96
CA SER A 598 27.71 -47.00 64.48
C SER A 598 27.43 -48.48 64.11
N ASP A 599 27.76 -48.77 62.84
CA ASP A 599 28.69 -49.82 62.34
C ASP A 599 28.47 -51.35 62.51
N SER A 600 28.12 -51.96 61.37
CA SER A 600 28.97 -52.95 60.64
C SER A 600 28.83 -54.49 60.85
N SER A 601 29.55 -55.22 59.98
CA SER A 601 29.91 -56.67 60.00
C SER A 601 28.97 -57.74 59.40
N THR A 602 29.14 -57.96 58.09
CA THR A 602 29.44 -59.27 57.43
C THR A 602 29.08 -60.61 58.14
N SER A 603 28.39 -61.54 57.45
CA SER A 603 29.03 -62.57 56.59
C SER A 603 28.14 -63.78 56.17
N ASN A 604 28.36 -64.25 54.93
CA ASN A 604 28.40 -65.64 54.42
C ASN A 604 27.28 -66.68 54.67
N ASN A 605 26.86 -67.28 53.54
CA ASN A 605 26.65 -68.73 53.30
C ASN A 605 25.43 -69.44 53.94
N SER A 606 24.85 -70.51 53.36
CA SER A 606 25.11 -71.23 52.08
C SER A 606 23.95 -72.17 51.72
N ASP A 607 23.82 -72.51 50.42
CA ASP A 607 23.35 -73.82 49.87
C ASP A 607 21.89 -74.30 50.13
N SER A 608 21.22 -75.09 49.26
CA SER A 608 21.47 -75.54 47.87
C SER A 608 20.20 -76.14 47.23
N SER A 609 20.24 -76.46 45.91
CA SER A 609 19.47 -77.53 45.21
C SER A 609 17.92 -77.42 45.15
N SER A 610 17.20 -77.94 44.14
CA SER A 610 17.59 -78.58 42.84
C SER A 610 16.35 -78.77 41.95
N ASP A 611 16.52 -78.60 40.62
CA ASP A 611 15.89 -79.34 39.49
C ASP A 611 14.33 -79.33 39.36
N GLU A 612 13.68 -79.74 38.25
CA GLU A 612 14.09 -80.49 37.05
C GLU A 612 13.17 -80.18 35.81
N ASP A 613 13.68 -80.34 34.58
CA ASP A 613 13.00 -80.73 33.31
C ASP A 613 11.79 -79.97 32.66
N SER A 614 11.52 -80.01 31.33
CA SER A 614 12.27 -80.53 30.14
C SER A 614 11.69 -80.05 28.78
N ASP A 615 12.50 -80.17 27.70
CA ASP A 615 12.14 -80.59 26.31
C ASP A 615 11.23 -79.77 25.34
N ASP A 616 11.40 -79.81 23.99
CA ASP A 616 12.53 -80.23 23.12
C ASP A 616 12.42 -79.65 21.67
N THR A 617 13.56 -79.63 20.95
CA THR A 617 13.80 -79.52 19.50
C THR A 617 13.56 -78.20 18.74
N SER A 618 14.22 -77.99 17.60
CA SER A 618 15.67 -77.71 17.38
C SER A 618 15.96 -77.51 15.87
N HIS A 619 17.26 -77.42 15.51
CA HIS A 619 17.87 -77.32 14.16
C HIS A 619 18.19 -75.88 13.71
N LYS A 620 19.16 -75.54 12.81
CA LYS A 620 20.53 -75.97 12.38
C LYS A 620 20.98 -74.88 11.35
N ARG A 621 22.24 -74.59 10.95
CA ARG A 621 23.58 -75.21 11.09
C ARG A 621 24.72 -74.19 10.74
N LYS A 622 25.57 -73.78 11.71
CA LYS A 622 27.03 -73.44 11.53
C LYS A 622 27.42 -72.18 10.68
N HIS A 623 28.63 -71.58 10.74
CA HIS A 623 29.86 -71.79 11.55
C HIS A 623 30.72 -70.50 11.76
N ARG A 624 31.41 -70.45 12.92
CA ARG A 624 32.75 -69.89 13.32
C ARG A 624 33.80 -69.57 12.20
N SER A 625 34.87 -68.77 12.37
CA SER A 625 35.44 -67.93 13.50
C SER A 625 36.80 -67.25 13.11
N ILE A 626 37.52 -66.61 14.08
CA ILE A 626 39.00 -66.29 14.13
C ILE A 626 39.41 -64.97 13.39
N ARG A 627 40.32 -64.08 13.85
CA ARG A 627 41.24 -64.00 15.03
C ARG A 627 41.42 -62.54 15.54
N GLU A 628 41.99 -62.36 16.73
CA GLU A 628 42.58 -61.09 17.22
C GLU A 628 44.04 -60.88 16.76
N GLN A 629 44.55 -59.63 16.80
CA GLN A 629 45.70 -59.22 17.66
C GLN A 629 45.96 -57.69 17.64
N ARG A 630 46.87 -57.20 18.52
CA ARG A 630 47.10 -55.76 18.85
C ARG A 630 48.47 -55.21 18.28
N PRO A 631 49.21 -54.24 18.88
CA PRO A 631 49.35 -52.88 18.30
C PRO A 631 50.81 -52.33 18.20
N SER A 632 51.01 -51.05 17.78
CA SER A 632 51.68 -49.98 18.60
C SER A 632 52.41 -48.82 17.85
N LYS A 633 52.28 -47.61 18.44
CA LYS A 633 53.27 -46.52 18.72
C LYS A 633 54.29 -45.93 17.69
N TYR A 634 54.14 -44.60 17.49
CA TYR A 634 55.14 -43.49 17.59
C TYR A 634 56.20 -43.14 16.50
N ARG A 635 56.38 -41.81 16.33
CA ARG A 635 57.50 -41.05 15.67
C ARG A 635 57.70 -41.27 14.15
N GLY A 636 58.29 -40.33 13.39
CA GLY A 636 58.65 -38.94 13.69
C GLY A 636 59.57 -38.28 12.62
N GLU A 637 59.20 -37.08 12.15
CA GLU A 637 59.96 -36.05 11.40
C GLU A 637 60.95 -36.35 10.24
N ARG A 638 60.65 -35.70 9.10
CA ARG A 638 61.52 -34.96 8.14
C ARG A 638 62.75 -35.58 7.41
N GLU A 639 62.56 -35.62 6.08
CA GLU A 639 63.39 -35.02 4.99
C GLU A 639 64.65 -35.68 4.38
N ASN A 640 64.59 -35.73 3.03
CA ASN A 640 65.64 -35.60 2.01
C ASN A 640 66.57 -36.77 1.60
N HIS A 641 66.28 -37.29 0.39
CA HIS A 641 67.05 -37.09 -0.88
C HIS A 641 67.57 -38.34 -1.64
N ARG A 642 67.64 -38.18 -2.98
CA ARG A 642 68.32 -38.97 -4.04
C ARG A 642 67.71 -40.33 -4.47
N LYS A 643 67.82 -40.78 -5.75
CA LYS A 643 67.94 -40.10 -7.07
C LYS A 643 67.85 -41.12 -8.25
N GLU A 644 67.96 -40.60 -9.49
CA GLU A 644 68.37 -41.29 -10.76
C GLU A 644 67.37 -42.25 -11.42
N GLU A 645 67.32 -42.45 -12.75
CA GLU A 645 68.01 -41.86 -13.94
C GLU A 645 66.98 -41.87 -15.13
N ARG A 646 67.05 -41.26 -16.34
CA ARG A 646 68.09 -40.73 -17.28
C ARG A 646 67.71 -39.28 -17.73
N HIS A 647 68.38 -38.46 -18.57
CA HIS A 647 69.41 -38.55 -19.65
C HIS A 647 68.93 -39.03 -21.03
N LYS A 648 69.26 -38.41 -22.18
CA LYS A 648 70.20 -37.31 -22.57
C LYS A 648 69.62 -36.59 -23.85
N LEU A 649 69.96 -35.38 -24.29
CA LEU A 649 71.27 -34.81 -24.70
C LEU A 649 71.11 -33.33 -25.19
N ARG A 650 72.22 -32.56 -25.34
CA ARG A 650 72.39 -31.21 -25.97
C ARG A 650 71.81 -30.01 -25.20
N ASP A 651 72.54 -29.05 -24.60
CA ASP A 651 73.98 -28.67 -24.47
C ASP A 651 74.44 -27.34 -25.15
N THR A 652 74.60 -26.31 -24.31
CA THR A 652 75.67 -25.29 -24.28
C THR A 652 75.87 -24.19 -25.35
N ASN A 653 75.92 -22.95 -24.84
CA ASN A 653 76.74 -21.79 -25.23
C ASN A 653 76.68 -21.18 -26.66
N LYS A 654 76.23 -19.91 -26.73
CA LYS A 654 77.02 -18.85 -27.39
C LYS A 654 76.71 -17.40 -26.98
N HIS A 655 77.80 -16.68 -26.69
CA HIS A 655 77.99 -15.22 -26.75
C HIS A 655 77.74 -14.62 -28.17
N LYS A 656 77.73 -13.31 -28.47
CA LYS A 656 78.29 -12.08 -27.82
C LYS A 656 77.72 -10.77 -28.45
N HIS A 657 78.12 -9.60 -27.93
CA HIS A 657 78.47 -8.30 -28.59
C HIS A 657 78.05 -8.03 -30.07
N ASP A 658 77.70 -6.80 -30.52
CA ASP A 658 77.53 -5.48 -29.87
C ASP A 658 76.93 -4.45 -30.86
N MET A 659 76.62 -3.22 -30.39
CA MET A 659 76.52 -1.94 -31.14
C MET A 659 75.44 -1.82 -32.26
N SER A 660 74.85 -0.65 -32.58
CA SER A 660 74.77 0.67 -31.92
C SER A 660 73.81 1.60 -32.70
N ARG A 661 73.65 2.84 -32.20
CA ARG A 661 73.27 4.08 -32.91
C ARG A 661 71.79 4.45 -33.16
N ASP A 662 71.39 5.45 -32.36
CA ASP A 662 71.13 6.83 -32.79
C ASP A 662 69.78 7.29 -33.39
N TYR A 663 69.18 8.21 -32.62
CA TYR A 663 68.65 9.53 -33.03
C TYR A 663 67.29 9.70 -33.76
N SER A 664 66.60 10.76 -33.30
CA SER A 664 65.61 11.63 -33.97
C SER A 664 64.33 10.99 -34.56
N ASN A 665 63.10 11.45 -34.26
CA ASN A 665 62.54 12.81 -34.13
C ASN A 665 62.39 13.54 -35.48
N SER A 666 61.23 14.19 -35.67
CA SER A 666 60.83 14.99 -36.85
C SER A 666 60.64 14.16 -38.15
N ASP A 667 59.88 14.57 -39.17
CA ASP A 667 59.05 15.77 -39.31
C ASP A 667 57.91 15.60 -40.37
N ARG A 668 56.95 16.55 -40.39
CA ARG A 668 56.18 17.13 -41.55
C ARG A 668 55.74 16.27 -42.77
N HIS A 669 54.62 16.53 -43.47
CA HIS A 669 53.71 17.70 -43.58
C HIS A 669 52.27 17.22 -43.92
N LYS A 670 51.18 17.84 -43.41
CA LYS A 670 50.36 18.91 -44.05
C LYS A 670 50.17 18.72 -45.59
N ARG A 671 48.96 18.60 -46.16
CA ARG A 671 47.82 19.56 -46.10
C ARG A 671 46.45 18.94 -46.47
N TYR A 672 45.40 19.65 -46.01
CA TYR A 672 43.99 19.74 -46.46
C TYR A 672 43.76 19.80 -48.00
N PRO A 673 42.54 19.55 -48.55
CA PRO A 673 41.26 20.05 -47.99
C PRO A 673 39.96 19.21 -48.14
N ASN A 674 38.90 19.82 -47.57
CA ASN A 674 37.45 19.88 -47.85
C ASN A 674 36.91 19.21 -49.16
N ASP A 675 35.61 18.94 -49.35
CA ASP A 675 34.41 19.60 -48.78
C ASP A 675 33.09 18.79 -48.97
N LYS A 676 32.02 19.24 -48.29
CA LYS A 676 30.58 19.15 -48.67
C LYS A 676 29.89 17.81 -49.08
N LYS A 677 28.80 17.52 -48.33
CA LYS A 677 27.41 17.24 -48.81
C LYS A 677 27.13 15.89 -49.54
N ASP A 678 25.87 15.42 -49.67
CA ASP A 678 24.55 16.01 -49.35
C ASP A 678 23.54 14.97 -48.75
N THR A 679 22.27 15.35 -48.71
CA THR A 679 21.11 14.84 -47.94
C THR A 679 20.47 13.47 -48.30
N ASP A 680 19.74 12.92 -47.30
CA ASP A 680 18.38 12.34 -47.38
C ASP A 680 18.04 10.93 -47.90
N LYS A 681 17.16 10.29 -47.09
CA LYS A 681 15.99 9.44 -47.41
C LYS A 681 16.18 8.10 -48.14
N TYR A 682 15.77 7.03 -47.44
CA TYR A 682 15.24 5.82 -48.07
C TYR A 682 13.73 5.66 -47.83
N ARG A 683 12.98 5.53 -48.93
CA ARG A 683 11.63 4.93 -48.99
C ARG A 683 11.63 4.08 -50.26
N LEU A 684 11.43 2.77 -50.15
CA LEU A 684 11.58 1.83 -51.27
C LEU A 684 10.35 0.94 -51.47
N LYS A 685 10.02 0.69 -52.74
CA LYS A 685 9.11 -0.33 -53.26
C LYS A 685 9.48 -0.62 -54.73
N GLU A 686 8.91 -1.71 -55.27
CA GLU A 686 9.16 -2.26 -56.62
C GLU A 686 10.54 -2.98 -56.73
N ARG A 687 10.67 -4.21 -57.26
CA ARG A 687 10.20 -4.87 -58.52
C ARG A 687 10.91 -4.31 -59.76
N ASN A 688 11.36 -5.11 -60.75
CA ASN A 688 11.31 -6.57 -60.98
C ASN A 688 12.36 -6.94 -62.05
N ARG A 689 12.89 -8.20 -62.07
CA ARG A 689 13.09 -9.06 -63.29
C ARG A 689 13.99 -10.30 -63.04
N GLU A 690 13.54 -11.44 -63.61
CA GLU A 690 14.28 -12.49 -64.38
C GLU A 690 15.58 -13.11 -63.79
N ASN A 691 15.94 -14.40 -63.94
CA ASN A 691 15.42 -15.64 -64.56
C ASN A 691 16.34 -16.82 -64.10
N ASP A 692 16.11 -18.14 -64.23
CA ASP A 692 15.04 -19.05 -64.73
C ASP A 692 15.43 -20.52 -64.31
N LYS A 693 14.56 -21.52 -64.58
CA LYS A 693 14.79 -22.98 -64.77
C LYS A 693 14.29 -24.04 -63.77
N ASP A 694 13.02 -24.42 -64.01
CA ASP A 694 12.56 -25.73 -64.52
C ASP A 694 12.58 -27.03 -63.64
N ARG A 695 11.36 -27.62 -63.50
CA ARG A 695 10.99 -29.06 -63.27
C ARG A 695 11.41 -29.77 -61.95
N SER A 696 10.68 -30.78 -61.42
CA SER A 696 9.28 -31.29 -61.53
C SER A 696 9.12 -32.50 -60.55
N HIS A 697 7.96 -33.03 -60.11
CA HIS A 697 6.53 -32.67 -60.28
C HIS A 697 5.61 -33.33 -59.19
N ARG A 698 4.29 -33.21 -59.39
CA ARG A 698 3.09 -33.99 -58.91
C ARG A 698 3.30 -35.26 -58.03
N HIS A 699 2.44 -35.57 -57.05
CA HIS A 699 0.97 -35.69 -57.18
C HIS A 699 0.13 -35.27 -55.94
N HIS A 700 -1.20 -35.46 -56.03
CA HIS A 700 -2.24 -34.91 -55.13
C HIS A 700 -2.67 -35.82 -53.95
N HIS A 701 -3.36 -35.15 -53.01
CA HIS A 701 -4.55 -35.57 -52.23
C HIS A 701 -4.44 -36.12 -50.79
N ARG A 702 -4.94 -35.25 -49.88
CA ARG A 702 -5.95 -35.47 -48.81
C ARG A 702 -5.65 -36.39 -47.61
N SER A 703 -6.06 -35.87 -46.44
CA SER A 703 -6.50 -36.56 -45.19
C SER A 703 -5.47 -37.49 -44.51
N ASN A 704 -5.24 -37.42 -43.19
CA ASN A 704 -6.19 -37.24 -42.08
C ASN A 704 -5.71 -36.25 -40.99
N GLU A 705 -6.63 -35.94 -40.07
CA GLU A 705 -6.32 -35.51 -38.70
C GLU A 705 -5.70 -36.66 -37.87
N GLU A 706 -5.42 -36.43 -36.58
CA GLU A 706 -4.68 -37.33 -35.65
C GLU A 706 -3.13 -37.32 -35.74
N LYS A 707 -2.51 -36.25 -35.23
CA LYS A 707 -1.29 -36.31 -34.39
C LYS A 707 -0.93 -34.93 -33.81
N HIS A 708 -1.48 -34.61 -32.63
CA HIS A 708 -0.93 -33.53 -31.81
C HIS A 708 -0.94 -33.80 -30.28
N ILE A 709 -1.16 -35.05 -29.87
CA ILE A 709 -1.11 -35.49 -28.46
C ILE A 709 0.08 -36.44 -28.26
N ASP A 710 1.30 -35.92 -28.34
CA ASP A 710 2.50 -36.66 -27.91
C ASP A 710 3.67 -35.74 -27.50
N ASP A 711 3.96 -34.68 -28.25
CA ASP A 711 5.15 -33.83 -28.00
C ASP A 711 5.12 -33.08 -26.65
N VAL A 712 3.93 -32.75 -26.14
CA VAL A 712 3.77 -32.12 -24.81
C VAL A 712 4.25 -33.06 -23.68
N LYS A 713 4.15 -34.39 -23.85
CA LYS A 713 4.55 -35.37 -22.83
C LYS A 713 6.06 -35.66 -22.78
N LYS A 714 6.85 -35.23 -23.79
CA LYS A 714 8.30 -35.48 -23.82
C LYS A 714 9.14 -34.45 -23.06
N ASN A 715 8.68 -33.21 -22.94
CA ASN A 715 9.46 -32.16 -22.25
C ASN A 715 9.30 -32.18 -20.71
N LEU A 716 8.27 -32.85 -20.18
CA LEU A 716 8.01 -32.96 -18.73
C LEU A 716 8.76 -34.10 -18.01
N LYS A 717 9.62 -34.87 -18.69
CA LYS A 717 10.40 -35.97 -18.08
C LYS A 717 11.93 -35.74 -18.07
N ARG A 718 12.34 -34.48 -17.98
CA ARG A 718 13.76 -34.07 -17.85
C ARG A 718 14.03 -33.12 -16.66
N ALA A 719 13.07 -32.93 -15.77
CA ALA A 719 13.21 -32.08 -14.58
C ALA A 719 13.61 -32.86 -13.30
N ASP A 720 13.18 -34.12 -13.16
CA ASP A 720 13.25 -34.87 -11.88
C ASP A 720 14.60 -35.56 -11.58
N ARG A 721 15.72 -35.05 -12.12
CA ARG A 721 17.07 -35.56 -11.85
C ARG A 721 18.13 -34.46 -11.94
N ASP A 722 18.27 -33.67 -10.89
CA ASP A 722 19.55 -33.11 -10.39
C ASP A 722 19.34 -32.40 -9.02
N GLU A 723 18.82 -33.13 -8.02
CA GLU A 723 18.82 -32.66 -6.63
C GLU A 723 20.17 -32.93 -5.95
N SER A 724 21.15 -32.04 -6.14
CA SER A 724 22.11 -31.67 -5.09
C SER A 724 23.05 -30.51 -5.48
N SER A 725 23.41 -29.70 -4.47
CA SER A 725 24.41 -28.62 -4.45
C SER A 725 24.06 -27.23 -5.04
N ASP A 726 24.56 -26.21 -4.34
CA ASP A 726 24.71 -24.78 -4.71
C ASP A 726 23.47 -23.88 -4.96
N ASP A 727 22.67 -23.75 -3.89
CA ASP A 727 21.72 -22.64 -3.67
C ASP A 727 22.40 -21.25 -3.55
N LYS A 728 22.74 -20.62 -4.69
CA LYS A 728 23.22 -19.21 -4.74
C LYS A 728 22.70 -18.41 -5.93
N LYS A 729 21.39 -18.09 -5.94
CA LYS A 729 20.81 -17.10 -6.87
C LYS A 729 20.25 -15.88 -6.13
N HIS A 730 21.10 -14.86 -5.93
CA HIS A 730 20.72 -13.60 -5.29
C HIS A 730 19.94 -12.68 -6.24
N SER A 731 18.79 -12.16 -5.80
CA SER A 731 18.01 -11.12 -6.49
C SER A 731 18.76 -9.78 -6.55
N LYS A 732 18.94 -9.21 -7.75
CA LYS A 732 19.68 -7.96 -7.99
C LYS A 732 18.72 -6.77 -8.19
N ILE A 733 18.58 -5.85 -7.23
CA ILE A 733 17.55 -4.77 -7.31
C ILE A 733 18.09 -3.45 -6.72
N ARG A 734 17.74 -2.28 -7.30
CA ARG A 734 18.57 -1.06 -7.18
C ARG A 734 17.80 0.29 -7.19
N LYS A 735 18.12 1.25 -6.27
CA LYS A 735 18.26 2.72 -6.50
C LYS A 735 19.05 3.50 -5.40
N ILE A 736 19.40 4.78 -5.60
CA ILE A 736 20.47 5.55 -4.90
C ILE A 736 20.22 7.08 -4.78
N ARG A 737 20.55 7.66 -3.62
CA ARG A 737 21.42 8.87 -3.46
C ARG A 737 22.35 8.67 -2.23
N SER A 738 23.38 9.50 -2.05
CA SER A 738 24.44 9.28 -1.04
C SER A 738 24.78 10.56 -0.27
N TRP A 739 25.14 10.43 1.02
CA TRP A 739 25.40 11.58 1.91
C TRP A 739 26.55 12.49 1.43
N GLY A 740 27.64 11.88 0.99
CA GLY A 740 28.86 12.55 0.53
C GLY A 740 28.87 12.85 -0.98
N ASP A 741 27.72 12.98 -1.64
CA ASP A 741 27.61 13.27 -3.08
C ASP A 741 26.96 14.63 -3.42
N VAL A 742 26.64 15.44 -2.41
CA VAL A 742 26.24 16.85 -2.54
C VAL A 742 27.26 17.75 -1.82
N SER A 743 27.52 18.94 -2.35
CA SER A 743 28.58 19.80 -1.81
C SER A 743 28.22 20.48 -0.47
N PHE A 744 26.93 20.70 -0.16
CA PHE A 744 26.51 21.22 1.16
C PHE A 744 26.78 20.26 2.34
N HIS A 745 27.02 18.96 2.10
CA HIS A 745 27.52 18.02 3.13
C HIS A 745 29.07 17.96 3.19
N GLY A 746 29.77 18.91 2.54
CA GLY A 746 31.23 19.03 2.57
C GLY A 746 31.97 18.28 1.47
N SER A 747 31.26 17.65 0.53
CA SER A 747 31.89 16.91 -0.57
C SER A 747 32.32 17.83 -1.72
N LYS A 748 33.54 18.36 -1.64
CA LYS A 748 34.08 19.31 -2.64
C LYS A 748 34.38 18.70 -4.02
N GLN A 749 34.24 17.38 -4.20
CA GLN A 749 34.52 16.69 -5.47
C GLN A 749 33.41 16.88 -6.52
N ILE A 750 32.16 17.12 -6.11
CA ILE A 750 31.01 17.25 -7.01
C ILE A 750 30.20 18.49 -6.62
N PRO A 751 30.30 19.61 -7.37
CA PRO A 751 29.48 20.79 -7.14
C PRO A 751 27.99 20.54 -7.40
N THR A 752 27.14 20.94 -6.45
CA THR A 752 25.68 20.94 -6.56
C THR A 752 25.11 22.32 -6.22
N PRO A 753 25.42 23.38 -6.99
CA PRO A 753 25.16 24.76 -6.59
C PRO A 753 23.66 25.10 -6.43
N ASN A 754 22.75 24.52 -7.22
CA ASN A 754 21.31 24.79 -7.05
C ASN A 754 20.75 24.13 -5.79
N ILE A 755 21.11 22.86 -5.57
CA ILE A 755 20.75 22.07 -4.37
C ILE A 755 21.33 22.72 -3.11
N ASP A 756 22.59 23.14 -3.14
CA ASP A 756 23.27 23.79 -2.02
C ASP A 756 22.63 25.14 -1.67
N LEU A 757 22.19 25.92 -2.66
CA LEU A 757 21.49 27.19 -2.46
C LEU A 757 20.09 26.98 -1.85
N LEU A 758 19.36 25.95 -2.26
CA LEU A 758 18.06 25.64 -1.64
C LEU A 758 18.20 25.00 -0.25
N ALA A 759 19.27 24.24 0.00
CA ALA A 759 19.60 23.76 1.34
C ALA A 759 19.94 24.94 2.29
N SER A 760 20.85 25.82 1.87
CA SER A 760 21.33 26.97 2.67
C SER A 760 20.34 28.13 2.79
N SER A 761 19.31 28.20 1.94
CA SER A 761 18.18 29.13 2.07
C SER A 761 16.91 28.50 2.68
N GLY A 762 16.99 27.24 3.13
CA GLY A 762 15.89 26.50 3.75
C GLY A 762 16.27 25.91 5.12
N VAL A 763 15.65 24.79 5.46
CA VAL A 763 15.95 24.01 6.68
C VAL A 763 16.66 22.73 6.29
N ILE A 764 17.93 22.60 6.67
CA ILE A 764 18.73 21.40 6.40
C ILE A 764 18.43 20.35 7.49
N MET A 765 18.07 19.13 7.10
CA MET A 765 17.66 18.08 8.04
C MET A 765 18.82 17.13 8.33
N ASN A 766 19.58 17.39 9.40
CA ASN A 766 20.83 16.70 9.72
C ASN A 766 20.62 15.25 10.22
N ASN A 767 19.56 15.03 11.01
CA ASN A 767 19.17 13.74 11.58
C ASN A 767 17.94 13.15 10.84
N TYR A 768 17.97 13.20 9.51
CA TYR A 768 16.93 12.63 8.66
C TYR A 768 17.22 11.17 8.26
N TYR A 769 16.20 10.32 8.35
CA TYR A 769 16.35 8.88 8.15
C TYR A 769 15.34 8.28 7.16
N VAL A 770 15.83 7.29 6.43
CA VAL A 770 15.14 6.51 5.39
C VAL A 770 15.42 5.02 5.60
N SER A 771 14.62 4.15 4.99
CA SER A 771 14.91 2.71 4.95
C SER A 771 16.14 2.45 4.06
N PRO A 772 16.87 1.32 4.23
CA PRO A 772 18.11 1.03 3.48
C PRO A 772 17.90 0.78 1.97
N LEU A 773 16.64 0.78 1.51
CA LEU A 773 16.19 0.34 0.20
C LEU A 773 14.96 1.13 -0.26
N CYS A 774 14.85 1.33 -1.58
CA CYS A 774 13.91 2.25 -2.19
C CYS A 774 12.42 1.84 -2.11
N SER A 775 12.01 0.58 -2.35
CA SER A 775 10.58 0.19 -2.20
C SER A 775 10.08 0.35 -0.75
N PRO A 776 10.84 -0.09 0.29
CA PRO A 776 10.50 0.20 1.68
C PRO A 776 10.34 1.71 1.96
N SER A 777 11.34 2.54 1.63
CA SER A 777 11.27 3.99 1.86
C SER A 777 10.10 4.66 1.13
N ARG A 778 9.73 4.17 -0.06
CA ARG A 778 8.59 4.67 -0.84
C ARG A 778 7.27 4.25 -0.22
N SER A 779 7.15 3.02 0.29
CA SER A 779 5.96 2.60 1.05
C SER A 779 5.78 3.46 2.30
N ALA A 780 6.87 3.78 3.00
CA ALA A 780 6.87 4.62 4.20
C ALA A 780 6.53 6.08 3.92
N LEU A 781 7.03 6.66 2.82
CA LEU A 781 6.65 8.00 2.36
C LEU A 781 5.17 8.07 1.96
N LEU A 782 4.68 7.07 1.23
CA LEU A 782 3.32 7.06 0.68
C LEU A 782 2.26 6.80 1.75
N THR A 783 2.57 6.08 2.83
CA THR A 783 1.56 5.65 3.84
C THR A 783 1.77 6.24 5.23
N GLY A 784 2.95 6.81 5.54
CA GLY A 784 3.31 7.20 6.91
C GLY A 784 3.59 6.01 7.85
N LEU A 785 3.57 4.77 7.35
CA LEU A 785 3.81 3.55 8.13
C LEU A 785 5.25 3.04 7.97
N ASN A 786 5.79 2.40 9.01
CA ASN A 786 7.03 1.65 8.88
C ASN A 786 6.83 0.44 7.96
N PRO A 787 7.83 0.07 7.11
CA PRO A 787 7.70 -1.06 6.19
C PRO A 787 7.36 -2.40 6.84
N ILE A 788 7.61 -2.56 8.15
CA ILE A 788 7.23 -3.76 8.93
C ILE A 788 5.72 -3.94 9.11
N ARG A 789 4.94 -2.85 9.13
CA ARG A 789 3.46 -2.91 9.21
C ARG A 789 2.86 -3.27 7.85
N THR A 790 3.46 -2.78 6.76
CA THR A 790 2.96 -2.96 5.39
C THR A 790 3.44 -4.24 4.69
N GLY A 791 4.27 -5.06 5.34
CA GLY A 791 4.86 -6.28 4.73
C GLY A 791 5.98 -5.99 3.72
N MET A 792 6.44 -4.74 3.64
CA MET A 792 7.39 -4.23 2.65
C MET A 792 8.85 -4.27 3.12
N GLN A 793 9.13 -4.74 4.34
CA GLN A 793 10.42 -4.66 5.03
C GLN A 793 11.55 -5.54 4.45
N VAL A 794 11.23 -6.55 3.64
CA VAL A 794 12.23 -7.48 3.09
C VAL A 794 12.52 -7.16 1.63
N GLY A 795 13.70 -6.59 1.38
CA GLY A 795 14.20 -6.36 0.03
C GLY A 795 13.50 -5.22 -0.71
N VAL A 796 13.10 -5.49 -1.94
CA VAL A 796 12.59 -4.52 -2.92
C VAL A 796 11.86 -5.30 -4.03
N ILE A 797 10.85 -4.70 -4.65
CA ILE A 797 10.04 -5.38 -5.67
C ILE A 797 10.85 -5.58 -6.95
N ALA A 798 10.95 -6.80 -7.48
CA ALA A 798 11.44 -7.03 -8.83
C ALA A 798 10.31 -6.87 -9.86
N ALA A 799 10.65 -6.53 -11.10
CA ALA A 799 9.67 -6.24 -12.15
C ALA A 799 8.76 -7.43 -12.47
N SER A 800 9.27 -8.65 -12.31
CA SER A 800 8.56 -9.90 -12.60
C SER A 800 7.99 -10.63 -11.36
N GLN A 801 7.76 -9.92 -10.25
CA GLN A 801 7.14 -10.50 -9.04
C GLN A 801 5.70 -9.98 -8.82
N PRO A 802 4.70 -10.85 -8.59
CA PRO A 802 3.30 -10.46 -8.40
C PRO A 802 3.01 -10.04 -6.96
N TYR A 803 3.65 -8.96 -6.50
CA TYR A 803 3.26 -8.27 -5.26
C TYR A 803 3.57 -6.77 -5.35
N GLY A 804 3.05 -6.02 -4.38
CA GLY A 804 3.18 -4.57 -4.28
C GLY A 804 2.77 -4.06 -2.90
N LEU A 805 2.74 -2.74 -2.74
CA LEU A 805 2.17 -2.09 -1.56
C LEU A 805 0.70 -2.52 -1.42
N PRO A 806 0.28 -3.21 -0.33
CA PRO A 806 -1.08 -3.73 -0.22
C PRO A 806 -2.17 -2.65 -0.38
N LEU A 807 -3.33 -3.04 -0.95
CA LEU A 807 -4.38 -2.11 -1.36
C LEU A 807 -5.15 -1.49 -0.19
N ASN A 808 -5.17 -2.14 0.98
CA ASN A 808 -5.81 -1.66 2.21
C ASN A 808 -5.13 -0.41 2.82
N TYR A 809 -3.90 -0.10 2.44
CA TYR A 809 -3.20 1.11 2.90
C TYR A 809 -3.54 2.32 2.03
N THR A 810 -4.14 3.34 2.66
CA THR A 810 -4.40 4.65 2.01
C THR A 810 -3.07 5.36 1.72
N THR A 811 -2.96 6.00 0.57
CA THR A 811 -1.74 6.72 0.15
C THR A 811 -1.84 8.23 0.38
N MET A 812 -0.69 8.91 0.40
CA MET A 812 -0.61 10.37 0.41
C MET A 812 -1.37 11.01 -0.75
N GLY A 813 -1.44 10.35 -1.91
CA GLY A 813 -2.27 10.81 -3.02
C GLY A 813 -3.73 10.88 -2.63
N GLN A 814 -4.28 9.76 -2.14
CA GLN A 814 -5.68 9.68 -1.67
C GLN A 814 -5.97 10.67 -0.52
N HIS A 815 -5.06 10.84 0.45
CA HIS A 815 -5.23 11.82 1.53
C HIS A 815 -5.26 13.26 0.99
N PHE A 816 -4.35 13.64 0.08
CA PHE A 816 -4.31 15.00 -0.48
C PHE A 816 -5.45 15.27 -1.47
N GLN A 817 -5.91 14.26 -2.23
CA GLN A 817 -7.15 14.36 -3.03
C GLN A 817 -8.36 14.72 -2.15
N ARG A 818 -8.48 14.16 -0.94
CA ARG A 818 -9.54 14.54 0.03
C ARG A 818 -9.44 16.00 0.51
N LEU A 819 -8.23 16.59 0.54
CA LEU A 819 -8.03 18.03 0.77
C LEU A 819 -8.25 18.89 -0.50
N GLY A 820 -8.69 18.31 -1.62
CA GLY A 820 -8.95 19.02 -2.88
C GLY A 820 -7.69 19.38 -3.68
N TYR A 821 -6.53 18.79 -3.35
CA TYR A 821 -5.31 18.93 -4.14
C TYR A 821 -5.41 18.11 -5.44
N ARG A 822 -4.88 18.64 -6.55
CA ARG A 822 -4.47 17.80 -7.68
C ARG A 822 -3.19 17.04 -7.34
N THR A 823 -3.07 15.81 -7.80
CA THR A 823 -2.06 14.86 -7.36
C THR A 823 -1.35 14.22 -8.56
N HIS A 824 -0.02 14.34 -8.61
CA HIS A 824 0.75 13.97 -9.80
C HIS A 824 1.99 13.17 -9.41
N VAL A 825 2.28 12.06 -10.11
CA VAL A 825 3.53 11.31 -9.98
C VAL A 825 4.34 11.46 -11.26
N VAL A 826 5.62 11.84 -11.13
CA VAL A 826 6.55 11.90 -12.27
C VAL A 826 7.81 11.09 -11.97
N GLY A 827 8.12 10.09 -12.80
CA GLY A 827 9.27 9.21 -12.67
C GLY A 827 8.95 7.83 -12.06
N LYS A 828 9.69 7.42 -11.04
CA LYS A 828 9.64 6.05 -10.49
C LYS A 828 8.40 5.80 -9.65
N TRP A 829 7.65 4.74 -9.97
CA TRP A 829 6.67 4.17 -9.05
C TRP A 829 7.31 3.15 -8.09
N HIS A 830 7.58 1.93 -8.57
CA HIS A 830 8.26 0.85 -7.83
C HIS A 830 7.57 0.42 -6.52
N GLN A 831 6.24 0.39 -6.54
CA GLN A 831 5.36 -0.15 -5.49
C GLN A 831 4.50 -1.34 -5.96
N GLY A 832 4.88 -1.98 -7.08
CA GLY A 832 4.15 -3.07 -7.72
C GLY A 832 3.31 -2.57 -8.90
N PHE A 833 3.00 -3.46 -9.85
CA PHE A 833 2.18 -3.16 -11.03
C PHE A 833 1.61 -4.42 -11.71
N PHE A 834 1.58 -5.56 -11.00
CA PHE A 834 1.25 -6.88 -11.58
C PHE A 834 -0.23 -7.03 -11.99
N ARG A 835 -1.11 -6.31 -11.28
CA ARG A 835 -2.48 -5.98 -11.68
C ARG A 835 -2.68 -4.45 -11.74
N SER A 836 -3.73 -4.02 -12.45
CA SER A 836 -4.02 -2.59 -12.69
C SER A 836 -4.30 -1.76 -11.43
N GLU A 837 -4.80 -2.33 -10.33
CA GLU A 837 -5.08 -1.57 -9.08
C GLU A 837 -3.81 -1.10 -8.38
N TYR A 838 -2.65 -1.65 -8.75
CA TYR A 838 -1.34 -1.25 -8.24
C TYR A 838 -0.71 -0.10 -9.04
N LEU A 839 -1.32 0.34 -10.14
CA LEU A 839 -0.86 1.51 -10.90
C LEU A 839 -1.04 2.81 -10.09
N PRO A 840 -0.20 3.84 -10.30
CA PRO A 840 -0.24 5.07 -9.49
C PRO A 840 -1.60 5.76 -9.49
N THR A 841 -2.32 5.73 -10.61
CA THR A 841 -3.64 6.38 -10.75
C THR A 841 -4.68 5.77 -9.82
N LYS A 842 -4.75 4.43 -9.77
CA LYS A 842 -5.64 3.66 -8.89
C LYS A 842 -5.23 3.76 -7.42
N ARG A 843 -4.00 4.22 -7.15
CA ARG A 843 -3.48 4.54 -5.81
C ARG A 843 -3.52 6.03 -5.48
N GLY A 844 -4.46 6.76 -6.08
CA GLY A 844 -4.87 8.12 -5.68
C GLY A 844 -4.03 9.24 -6.26
N PHE A 845 -3.57 9.10 -7.51
CA PHE A 845 -2.88 10.18 -8.21
C PHE A 845 -3.59 10.51 -9.53
N ASP A 846 -4.05 11.75 -9.68
CA ASP A 846 -4.81 12.22 -10.85
C ASP A 846 -4.03 12.12 -12.18
N SER A 847 -2.69 12.09 -12.14
CA SER A 847 -1.87 11.79 -13.31
C SER A 847 -0.56 11.06 -13.01
N TYR A 848 -0.10 10.26 -13.96
CA TYR A 848 1.22 9.61 -13.94
C TYR A 848 1.99 9.81 -15.24
N PHE A 849 3.29 10.08 -15.14
CA PHE A 849 4.23 9.96 -16.26
C PHE A 849 5.57 9.43 -15.77
N GLY A 850 5.97 8.23 -16.17
CA GLY A 850 7.04 7.55 -15.45
C GLY A 850 7.35 6.13 -15.87
N TYR A 851 8.00 5.39 -14.97
CA TYR A 851 8.41 3.99 -15.17
C TYR A 851 8.15 3.18 -13.89
N LEU A 852 7.55 2.00 -14.05
CA LEU A 852 6.94 1.23 -12.97
C LEU A 852 7.96 0.39 -12.18
N THR A 853 9.07 -0.01 -12.82
CA THR A 853 10.03 -0.97 -12.28
C THR A 853 11.10 -0.35 -11.37
N GLY A 854 12.00 -1.19 -10.85
CA GLY A 854 13.16 -0.75 -10.07
C GLY A 854 14.13 0.15 -10.87
N HIS A 855 14.31 -0.09 -12.17
CA HIS A 855 15.23 0.70 -13.00
C HIS A 855 14.96 0.61 -14.51
N SER A 856 15.19 1.75 -15.18
CA SER A 856 15.27 1.88 -16.62
C SER A 856 16.66 2.38 -17.04
N ASP A 857 17.05 2.11 -18.28
CA ASP A 857 18.04 2.88 -19.04
C ASP A 857 17.66 4.37 -19.13
N TYR A 858 18.62 5.27 -19.37
CA TYR A 858 18.34 6.72 -19.41
C TYR A 858 17.78 7.24 -20.74
N PHE A 859 18.01 6.54 -21.85
CA PHE A 859 17.72 7.02 -23.22
C PHE A 859 16.78 6.10 -24.00
N ASN A 860 16.97 4.78 -23.89
CA ASN A 860 16.26 3.76 -24.66
C ASN A 860 15.08 3.10 -23.92
N ARG A 861 14.91 3.42 -22.62
CA ARG A 861 13.75 3.03 -21.79
C ARG A 861 13.60 1.53 -21.53
N LYS A 862 14.67 0.75 -21.67
CA LYS A 862 14.68 -0.67 -21.30
C LYS A 862 14.84 -0.85 -19.79
N ALA A 863 13.98 -1.68 -19.22
CA ALA A 863 14.03 -2.18 -17.85
C ALA A 863 14.10 -3.71 -17.85
N GLY A 864 14.69 -4.30 -16.82
CA GLY A 864 14.72 -5.76 -16.73
C GLY A 864 15.53 -6.33 -15.56
N ASP A 865 15.03 -7.44 -15.02
CA ASP A 865 15.58 -8.19 -13.90
C ASP A 865 16.01 -9.60 -14.34
N PHE A 866 15.04 -10.49 -14.51
CA PHE A 866 15.15 -11.81 -15.12
C PHE A 866 14.70 -11.75 -16.60
N PHE A 867 13.62 -11.00 -16.88
CA PHE A 867 13.20 -10.64 -18.23
C PHE A 867 13.64 -9.22 -18.60
N ARG A 868 13.52 -8.83 -19.87
CA ARG A 868 13.81 -7.47 -20.36
C ARG A 868 12.69 -6.97 -21.26
N GLY A 869 12.34 -5.70 -21.12
CA GLY A 869 11.31 -5.02 -21.90
C GLY A 869 11.43 -3.51 -21.76
N TYR A 870 10.55 -2.77 -22.43
CA TYR A 870 10.46 -1.32 -22.31
C TYR A 870 9.53 -0.92 -21.15
N ASP A 871 9.91 0.10 -20.39
CA ASP A 871 9.18 0.63 -19.23
C ASP A 871 9.13 2.17 -19.31
N LEU A 872 8.05 2.68 -19.91
CA LEU A 872 7.67 4.09 -19.88
C LEU A 872 6.15 4.20 -20.05
N HIS A 873 5.51 4.95 -19.16
CA HIS A 873 4.06 5.04 -19.03
C HIS A 873 3.57 6.49 -18.95
N GLU A 874 2.39 6.73 -19.51
CA GLU A 874 1.68 8.01 -19.53
C GLU A 874 0.21 7.68 -19.19
N MET A 875 -0.24 8.13 -18.02
CA MET A 875 -1.42 7.57 -17.31
C MET A 875 -1.29 6.04 -17.13
N ASP A 876 -2.37 5.28 -17.41
CA ASP A 876 -2.40 3.81 -17.30
C ASP A 876 -1.85 3.10 -18.56
N HIS A 877 -1.28 3.85 -19.49
CA HIS A 877 -0.92 3.36 -20.82
C HIS A 877 0.60 3.39 -21.03
N ILE A 878 1.07 2.57 -21.96
CA ILE A 878 2.45 2.60 -22.45
C ILE A 878 2.65 3.92 -23.21
N ALA A 879 3.62 4.71 -22.78
CA ALA A 879 3.94 5.99 -23.42
C ALA A 879 4.52 5.76 -24.83
N ASN A 880 4.27 6.69 -25.75
CA ASN A 880 4.80 6.58 -27.11
C ASN A 880 6.33 6.77 -27.12
N LEU A 881 7.08 5.66 -27.11
CA LEU A 881 8.54 5.66 -27.11
C LEU A 881 9.14 6.52 -28.24
N THR A 882 8.50 6.63 -29.41
CA THR A 882 9.03 7.42 -30.53
C THR A 882 9.08 8.92 -30.24
N LYS A 883 8.25 9.43 -29.31
CA LYS A 883 8.28 10.82 -28.80
C LYS A 883 9.48 11.07 -27.87
N TYR A 884 9.95 10.04 -27.16
CA TYR A 884 10.91 10.15 -26.05
C TYR A 884 12.26 9.46 -26.28
N GLN A 885 12.42 8.73 -27.38
CA GLN A 885 13.62 7.96 -27.70
C GLN A 885 14.85 8.87 -27.85
N GLY A 886 15.92 8.57 -27.10
CA GLY A 886 17.17 9.35 -27.15
C GLY A 886 17.14 10.66 -26.36
N GLN A 887 15.99 11.08 -25.82
CA GLN A 887 15.94 12.11 -24.77
C GLN A 887 16.50 11.54 -23.46
N TYR A 888 17.12 12.39 -22.64
CA TYR A 888 17.63 11.97 -21.34
C TYR A 888 16.51 11.90 -20.30
N SER A 889 16.48 10.82 -19.50
CA SER A 889 15.38 10.58 -18.55
C SER A 889 15.16 11.72 -17.55
N THR A 890 16.23 12.29 -16.99
CA THR A 890 16.11 13.36 -15.99
C THR A 890 15.59 14.66 -16.59
N ASP A 891 16.06 15.05 -17.77
CA ASP A 891 15.55 16.24 -18.47
C ASP A 891 14.06 16.05 -18.79
N MET A 892 13.67 14.89 -19.36
CA MET A 892 12.28 14.54 -19.69
C MET A 892 11.32 14.49 -18.48
N TYR A 893 11.76 13.98 -17.32
CA TYR A 893 10.96 14.05 -16.08
C TYR A 893 10.91 15.47 -15.49
N THR A 894 11.89 16.33 -15.80
CA THR A 894 11.86 17.75 -15.45
C THR A 894 10.82 18.47 -16.29
N ASP A 895 10.87 18.27 -17.61
CA ASP A 895 10.00 18.94 -18.58
C ASP A 895 8.51 18.68 -18.27
N ARG A 896 8.11 17.43 -17.97
CA ARG A 896 6.71 17.16 -17.56
C ARG A 896 6.31 17.79 -16.23
N VAL A 897 7.25 18.03 -15.30
CA VAL A 897 6.97 18.80 -14.08
C VAL A 897 6.82 20.29 -14.38
N LEU A 898 7.56 20.84 -15.35
CA LEU A 898 7.37 22.23 -15.78
C LEU A 898 5.99 22.40 -16.45
N GLU A 899 5.63 21.48 -17.36
CA GLU A 899 4.29 21.44 -17.99
C GLU A 899 3.18 21.44 -16.93
N LEU A 900 3.25 20.59 -15.90
CA LEU A 900 2.27 20.55 -14.80
C LEU A 900 2.19 21.86 -13.98
N ILE A 901 3.33 22.53 -13.77
CA ILE A 901 3.40 23.82 -13.05
C ILE A 901 2.73 24.93 -13.89
N GLU A 902 2.99 24.94 -15.21
CA GLU A 902 2.43 25.89 -16.17
C GLU A 902 0.93 25.66 -16.42
N GLU A 903 0.50 24.40 -16.64
CA GLU A 903 -0.91 23.98 -16.75
C GLU A 903 -1.77 24.55 -15.61
N ASN A 904 -1.29 24.41 -14.37
CA ASN A 904 -1.98 24.91 -13.18
C ASN A 904 -2.05 26.45 -13.09
N GLN A 905 -1.17 27.19 -13.76
CA GLN A 905 -1.30 28.65 -13.88
C GLN A 905 -2.38 29.02 -14.90
N TYR A 906 -2.39 28.37 -16.07
CA TYR A 906 -3.27 28.74 -17.19
C TYR A 906 -4.74 28.34 -16.97
N GLU A 907 -5.02 27.24 -16.28
CA GLU A 907 -6.41 26.79 -16.03
C GLU A 907 -7.22 27.76 -15.15
N ASN A 908 -6.59 28.72 -14.47
CA ASN A 908 -7.24 29.68 -13.56
C ASN A 908 -7.96 29.01 -12.35
N THR A 909 -7.85 27.69 -12.22
CA THR A 909 -8.34 26.90 -11.09
C THR A 909 -7.48 27.17 -9.86
N LYS A 910 -8.05 27.78 -8.82
CA LYS A 910 -7.37 28.00 -7.52
C LYS A 910 -7.16 26.71 -6.70
N LYS A 911 -7.08 25.54 -7.36
CA LYS A 911 -6.79 24.27 -6.69
C LYS A 911 -5.29 24.20 -6.35
N PRO A 912 -4.91 23.71 -5.17
CA PRO A 912 -3.52 23.40 -4.86
C PRO A 912 -3.09 22.08 -5.54
N TRP A 913 -1.79 21.79 -5.54
CA TRP A 913 -1.23 20.58 -6.15
C TRP A 913 -0.16 19.91 -5.29
N LEU A 914 0.00 18.60 -5.48
CA LEU A 914 1.03 17.74 -4.92
C LEU A 914 1.74 17.05 -6.09
N ILE A 915 3.03 17.32 -6.28
CA ILE A 915 3.86 16.68 -7.31
C ILE A 915 4.90 15.78 -6.63
N TYR A 916 4.75 14.47 -6.78
CA TYR A 916 5.72 13.47 -6.35
C TYR A 916 6.76 13.22 -7.46
N MET A 917 7.84 14.01 -7.44
CA MET A 917 8.92 13.93 -8.44
C MET A 917 9.95 12.84 -8.07
N ALA A 918 9.67 11.62 -8.51
CA ALA A 918 10.46 10.42 -8.25
C ALA A 918 11.57 10.19 -9.29
N GLN A 919 12.53 11.10 -9.40
CA GLN A 919 13.57 11.04 -10.45
C GLN A 919 14.37 9.73 -10.53
N GLN A 920 14.92 9.47 -11.73
CA GLN A 920 15.85 8.36 -11.96
C GLN A 920 17.28 8.65 -11.45
N SER A 921 17.71 9.91 -11.44
CA SER A 921 19.06 10.30 -11.00
C SER A 921 19.29 10.15 -9.49
N VAL A 922 20.38 9.53 -9.03
CA VAL A 922 21.64 9.21 -9.75
C VAL A 922 21.94 7.72 -9.80
N HIS A 923 21.12 6.98 -10.55
CA HIS A 923 21.18 5.53 -10.62
C HIS A 923 22.00 5.00 -11.80
N GLY A 924 22.49 3.76 -11.72
CA GLY A 924 22.96 3.05 -12.91
C GLY A 924 21.85 2.75 -13.94
N ALA A 925 22.25 2.47 -15.17
CA ALA A 925 21.34 2.17 -16.28
C ALA A 925 21.05 0.67 -16.40
N GLU A 926 21.24 0.07 -17.58
CA GLU A 926 21.00 -1.35 -17.81
C GLU A 926 21.79 -2.22 -16.83
N CYS A 927 21.07 -3.08 -16.09
CA CYS A 927 21.59 -3.89 -14.99
C CYS A 927 22.47 -3.10 -14.00
N GLY A 928 22.30 -1.78 -13.88
CA GLY A 928 23.10 -0.87 -13.05
C GLY A 928 24.62 -0.97 -13.19
N ASP A 929 25.14 -1.46 -14.33
CA ASP A 929 26.59 -1.60 -14.58
C ASP A 929 27.13 -0.52 -15.52
N GLU A 930 26.26 0.18 -16.26
CA GLU A 930 26.60 1.43 -16.94
C GLU A 930 26.12 2.66 -16.16
N ILE A 931 26.90 3.73 -16.22
CA ILE A 931 26.65 5.04 -15.60
C ILE A 931 26.50 6.05 -16.73
N GLN A 932 25.26 6.44 -17.04
CA GLN A 932 24.88 7.21 -18.23
C GLN A 932 24.63 8.69 -17.87
N PRO A 933 25.64 9.59 -17.88
CA PRO A 933 25.40 11.03 -17.88
C PRO A 933 24.78 11.49 -19.20
N PRO A 934 24.15 12.67 -19.24
CA PRO A 934 23.80 13.30 -20.51
C PRO A 934 25.08 13.80 -21.19
N ARG A 935 25.13 13.76 -22.53
CA ARG A 935 26.32 14.12 -23.35
C ARG A 935 26.98 15.44 -22.94
N ARG A 936 26.16 16.42 -22.55
CA ARG A 936 26.57 17.74 -22.06
C ARG A 936 27.53 17.70 -20.87
N HIS A 937 27.43 16.71 -19.98
CA HIS A 937 28.28 16.56 -18.79
C HIS A 937 29.33 15.44 -18.86
N GLU A 938 29.48 14.76 -20.00
CA GLU A 938 30.52 13.72 -20.18
C GLU A 938 31.95 14.28 -20.00
N ASN A 939 32.13 15.58 -20.21
CA ASN A 939 33.44 16.22 -20.32
C ASN A 939 33.79 17.22 -19.19
N ASP A 940 32.83 17.63 -18.36
CA ASP A 940 33.03 18.72 -17.38
C ASP A 940 33.90 18.28 -16.20
N TYR A 941 33.73 17.03 -15.77
CA TYR A 941 34.32 16.47 -14.54
C TYR A 941 35.72 15.87 -14.75
N LYS A 942 36.50 16.39 -15.72
CA LYS A 942 37.84 15.86 -16.10
C LYS A 942 38.91 15.94 -15.00
N TYR A 943 38.69 16.74 -13.95
CA TYR A 943 39.56 16.78 -12.77
C TYR A 943 39.42 15.53 -11.88
N ILE A 944 38.33 14.76 -12.04
CA ILE A 944 38.19 13.41 -11.45
C ILE A 944 38.93 12.43 -12.38
N GLN A 945 40.20 12.17 -12.06
CA GLN A 945 41.12 11.36 -12.87
C GLN A 945 41.22 9.92 -12.33
N LYS A 946 41.19 9.76 -11.00
CA LYS A 946 41.36 8.46 -10.31
C LYS A 946 40.27 7.43 -10.60
N ASN A 947 39.08 7.83 -11.07
CA ASN A 947 38.00 6.89 -11.41
C ASN A 947 37.01 7.45 -12.45
N GLU A 948 36.96 6.83 -13.63
CA GLU A 948 36.05 7.26 -14.70
C GLU A 948 34.56 7.04 -14.40
N ARG A 949 34.18 5.96 -13.70
CA ARG A 949 32.78 5.76 -13.30
C ARG A 949 32.33 6.86 -12.32
N ARG A 950 33.20 7.33 -11.42
CA ARG A 950 32.95 8.47 -10.52
C ARG A 950 32.80 9.78 -11.31
N ARG A 951 33.64 10.00 -12.35
CA ARG A 951 33.48 11.11 -13.30
C ARG A 951 32.14 11.09 -14.03
N ARG A 952 31.74 9.93 -14.59
CA ARG A 952 30.44 9.75 -15.26
C ARG A 952 29.28 9.94 -14.29
N PHE A 953 29.40 9.49 -13.03
CA PHE A 953 28.40 9.69 -11.98
C PHE A 953 28.24 11.16 -11.59
N ALA A 954 29.35 11.91 -11.47
CA ALA A 954 29.29 13.36 -11.19
C ALA A 954 28.52 14.13 -12.28
N GLY A 955 28.66 13.76 -13.56
CA GLY A 955 27.83 14.30 -14.64
C GLY A 955 26.34 13.95 -14.56
N MET A 956 25.95 12.90 -13.81
CA MET A 956 24.55 12.56 -13.53
C MET A 956 24.00 13.33 -12.31
N VAL A 957 24.86 13.67 -11.35
CA VAL A 957 24.55 14.58 -10.23
C VAL A 957 24.35 16.00 -10.76
N ALA A 958 25.18 16.46 -11.69
CA ALA A 958 25.02 17.77 -12.35
C ALA A 958 23.64 17.93 -13.02
N ALA A 959 23.19 16.92 -13.78
CA ALA A 959 21.89 16.92 -14.43
C ALA A 959 20.70 16.94 -13.43
N LEU A 960 20.90 16.38 -12.23
CA LEU A 960 19.92 16.45 -11.14
C LEU A 960 19.91 17.85 -10.48
N ASP A 961 21.08 18.45 -10.26
CA ASP A 961 21.20 19.80 -9.70
C ASP A 961 20.53 20.85 -10.60
N GLU A 962 20.83 20.81 -11.90
CA GLU A 962 20.15 21.66 -12.88
C GLU A 962 18.64 21.41 -12.95
N SER A 963 18.21 20.15 -12.87
CA SER A 963 16.79 19.80 -12.85
C SER A 963 16.05 20.46 -11.68
N VAL A 964 16.66 20.45 -10.49
CA VAL A 964 16.16 21.17 -9.31
C VAL A 964 16.12 22.69 -9.56
N GLY A 965 17.18 23.26 -10.15
CA GLY A 965 17.22 24.67 -10.55
C GLY A 965 16.15 25.07 -11.58
N ARG A 966 15.86 24.21 -12.56
CA ARG A 966 14.80 24.44 -13.57
C ARG A 966 13.40 24.42 -12.95
N VAL A 967 13.10 23.47 -12.07
CA VAL A 967 11.83 23.42 -11.33
C VAL A 967 11.67 24.66 -10.43
N PHE A 968 12.72 25.05 -9.71
CA PHE A 968 12.72 26.25 -8.87
C PHE A 968 12.47 27.53 -9.70
N LYS A 969 13.12 27.65 -10.86
CA LYS A 969 12.90 28.76 -11.80
C LYS A 969 11.44 28.82 -12.29
N ALA A 970 10.87 27.70 -12.75
CA ALA A 970 9.49 27.67 -13.23
C ALA A 970 8.47 28.03 -12.13
N LEU A 971 8.71 27.60 -10.87
CA LEU A 971 7.89 28.02 -9.73
C LEU A 971 7.96 29.54 -9.47
N ASN A 972 9.11 30.18 -9.75
CA ASN A 972 9.24 31.63 -9.68
C ASN A 972 8.53 32.31 -10.86
N ASP A 973 8.83 31.92 -12.10
CA ASP A 973 8.27 32.49 -13.33
C ASP A 973 6.72 32.46 -13.30
N THR A 974 6.15 31.34 -12.84
CA THR A 974 4.69 31.14 -12.71
C THR A 974 4.08 31.76 -11.44
N ASN A 975 4.87 32.49 -10.64
CA ASN A 975 4.46 33.18 -9.41
C ASN A 975 3.83 32.25 -8.34
N GLN A 976 4.27 30.99 -8.27
CA GLN A 976 3.77 29.99 -7.32
C GLN A 976 4.69 29.79 -6.12
N LEU A 977 5.98 30.10 -6.28
CA LEU A 977 7.06 29.82 -5.32
C LEU A 977 6.78 30.27 -3.87
N SER A 978 6.11 31.43 -3.70
CA SER A 978 5.80 32.02 -2.39
C SER A 978 4.85 31.18 -1.51
N ARG A 979 4.14 30.22 -2.10
CA ARG A 979 3.16 29.32 -1.45
C ARG A 979 3.50 27.83 -1.63
N THR A 980 4.68 27.51 -2.13
CA THR A 980 5.15 26.14 -2.34
C THR A 980 6.00 25.65 -1.16
N ILE A 981 5.94 24.36 -0.87
CA ILE A 981 6.89 23.66 0.00
C ILE A 981 7.65 22.65 -0.87
N ILE A 982 8.98 22.77 -0.90
CA ILE A 982 9.87 21.86 -1.63
C ILE A 982 10.55 20.97 -0.59
N VAL A 983 10.38 19.66 -0.71
CA VAL A 983 11.11 18.66 0.09
C VAL A 983 12.10 17.95 -0.84
N PHE A 984 13.39 18.08 -0.56
CA PHE A 984 14.42 17.25 -1.18
C PHE A 984 14.77 16.11 -0.22
N SER A 985 14.81 14.88 -0.72
CA SER A 985 15.11 13.66 0.05
C SER A 985 15.82 12.65 -0.84
N THR A 986 16.64 11.77 -0.25
CA THR A 986 17.02 10.48 -0.85
C THR A 986 15.92 9.42 -0.58
N ASP A 987 15.99 8.25 -1.23
CA ASP A 987 15.15 7.09 -0.88
C ASP A 987 15.93 5.93 -0.24
N ASN A 988 17.24 6.09 -0.06
CA ASN A 988 18.15 5.29 0.77
C ASN A 988 19.52 6.00 0.87
N GLY A 989 20.49 5.37 1.52
CA GLY A 989 21.91 5.74 1.43
C GLY A 989 22.61 5.20 0.18
N GLY A 990 23.84 5.66 -0.05
CA GLY A 990 24.58 5.49 -1.30
C GLY A 990 25.05 4.07 -1.59
N ALA A 991 25.21 3.74 -2.88
CA ALA A 991 25.93 2.55 -3.32
C ALA A 991 27.44 2.84 -3.42
N THR A 992 28.11 2.76 -2.28
CA THR A 992 29.54 2.99 -2.13
C THR A 992 30.37 1.86 -2.72
N ALA A 993 30.77 1.98 -3.98
CA ALA A 993 31.49 0.94 -4.71
C ALA A 993 32.77 0.48 -3.98
N GLY A 994 32.70 -0.70 -3.35
CA GLY A 994 33.81 -1.33 -2.65
C GLY A 994 34.97 -1.67 -3.57
N THR A 995 36.17 -1.74 -2.99
CA THR A 995 37.46 -1.92 -3.66
C THR A 995 37.63 -3.23 -4.45
N THR A 996 36.64 -4.13 -4.43
CA THR A 996 36.60 -5.39 -5.18
C THR A 996 35.83 -5.31 -6.50
N GLY A 997 35.12 -4.21 -6.78
CA GLY A 997 34.34 -4.04 -8.02
C GLY A 997 33.05 -4.88 -8.12
N TYR A 998 32.75 -5.70 -7.10
CA TYR A 998 31.52 -6.50 -7.03
C TYR A 998 30.46 -5.81 -6.17
N HIS A 999 29.74 -4.87 -6.78
CA HIS A 999 28.53 -4.30 -6.20
C HIS A 999 27.26 -4.81 -6.89
N ILE A 1000 26.19 -5.00 -6.10
CA ILE A 1000 24.83 -5.14 -6.64
C ILE A 1000 24.29 -3.77 -7.09
N ASP A 1001 25.07 -2.69 -7.00
CA ASP A 1001 24.85 -1.43 -7.72
C ASP A 1001 26.17 -0.68 -7.93
N ASN A 1002 26.72 -0.67 -9.15
CA ASN A 1002 28.11 -0.31 -9.46
C ASN A 1002 28.36 1.21 -9.58
N SER A 1003 27.54 2.02 -8.91
CA SER A 1003 27.33 3.43 -9.23
C SER A 1003 28.27 4.44 -8.54
N GLN A 1004 29.36 4.00 -7.90
CA GLN A 1004 30.41 4.88 -7.35
C GLN A 1004 29.93 6.03 -6.43
N GLY A 1005 28.83 5.86 -5.68
CA GLY A 1005 28.38 6.87 -4.72
C GLY A 1005 29.30 6.98 -3.50
N SER A 1006 29.16 8.04 -2.71
CA SER A 1006 29.91 8.21 -1.44
C SER A 1006 28.99 8.50 -0.26
N ASN A 1007 29.13 7.74 0.83
CA ASN A 1007 28.53 8.07 2.12
C ASN A 1007 29.54 8.66 3.10
N TRP A 1008 30.80 8.82 2.69
CA TRP A 1008 31.88 9.26 3.57
C TRP A 1008 31.55 10.59 4.27
N PRO A 1009 31.77 10.72 5.60
CA PRO A 1009 32.50 9.80 6.47
C PRO A 1009 31.63 8.77 7.22
N LEU A 1010 30.35 8.62 6.85
CA LEU A 1010 29.45 7.64 7.47
C LEU A 1010 29.86 6.20 7.13
N LYS A 1011 29.45 5.28 8.01
CA LYS A 1011 29.72 3.85 7.88
C LYS A 1011 28.74 3.18 6.93
N GLY A 1012 29.25 2.27 6.10
CA GLY A 1012 28.47 1.41 5.23
C GLY A 1012 27.75 2.13 4.10
N GLY A 1013 26.68 1.48 3.62
CA GLY A 1013 25.89 1.99 2.51
C GLY A 1013 24.58 1.25 2.32
N LYS A 1014 23.96 1.47 1.17
CA LYS A 1014 22.78 0.77 0.67
C LYS A 1014 22.77 -0.73 1.02
N TYR A 1015 21.58 -1.27 1.33
CA TYR A 1015 21.34 -2.59 1.93
C TYR A 1015 21.74 -2.76 3.41
N THR A 1016 22.57 -1.90 3.98
CA THR A 1016 22.97 -2.00 5.41
C THR A 1016 22.19 -1.04 6.30
N LEU A 1017 22.16 -1.32 7.60
CA LEU A 1017 21.52 -0.46 8.61
C LEU A 1017 22.51 0.47 9.32
N TRP A 1018 23.78 0.51 8.88
CA TRP A 1018 24.76 1.53 9.28
C TRP A 1018 24.34 2.92 8.79
N GLU A 1019 24.84 3.99 9.40
CA GLU A 1019 24.39 5.36 9.12
C GLU A 1019 24.45 5.72 7.63
N GLY A 1020 25.49 5.31 6.90
CA GLY A 1020 25.62 5.54 5.46
C GLY A 1020 24.61 4.77 4.60
N GLY A 1021 23.88 3.79 5.15
CA GLY A 1021 22.78 3.10 4.48
C GLY A 1021 21.40 3.71 4.73
N VAL A 1022 21.19 4.40 5.85
CA VAL A 1022 19.86 4.82 6.35
C VAL A 1022 19.72 6.31 6.66
N ARG A 1023 20.81 7.06 6.82
CA ARG A 1023 20.78 8.52 7.02
C ARG A 1023 20.70 9.20 5.65
N GLY A 1024 19.61 9.90 5.40
CA GLY A 1024 19.33 10.50 4.09
C GLY A 1024 19.73 11.97 4.02
N THR A 1025 20.27 12.39 2.88
CA THR A 1025 20.40 13.81 2.54
C THR A 1025 19.03 14.42 2.31
N ALA A 1026 18.64 15.38 3.14
CA ALA A 1026 17.37 16.08 3.00
C ALA A 1026 17.41 17.55 3.43
N PHE A 1027 16.57 18.36 2.80
CA PHE A 1027 16.25 19.71 3.22
C PHE A 1027 14.79 20.04 2.87
N ILE A 1028 14.21 21.01 3.59
CA ILE A 1028 12.87 21.54 3.33
C ILE A 1028 13.00 23.03 3.05
N TRP A 1029 12.52 23.47 1.88
CA TRP A 1029 12.54 24.87 1.46
C TRP A 1029 11.11 25.40 1.30
N SER A 1030 10.80 26.54 1.92
CA SER A 1030 9.55 27.27 1.70
C SER A 1030 9.64 28.69 2.27
N LYS A 1031 8.98 29.66 1.64
CA LYS A 1031 8.78 31.01 2.20
C LYS A 1031 7.86 31.02 3.44
N LEU A 1032 7.22 29.88 3.76
CA LEU A 1032 6.37 29.66 4.94
C LEU A 1032 7.16 29.25 6.20
N LEU A 1033 8.48 29.06 6.09
CA LEU A 1033 9.40 28.71 7.17
C LEU A 1033 10.19 29.94 7.66
N PRO A 1034 10.78 29.89 8.87
CA PRO A 1034 11.63 30.96 9.40
C PRO A 1034 12.95 31.09 8.61
N LYS A 1035 13.82 32.01 9.06
CA LYS A 1035 15.18 32.18 8.51
C LYS A 1035 15.94 30.83 8.45
N PRO A 1036 16.85 30.64 7.47
CA PRO A 1036 17.51 29.36 7.24
C PRO A 1036 18.25 28.84 8.47
N TYR A 1037 18.18 27.52 8.74
CA TYR A 1037 18.86 26.90 9.88
C TYR A 1037 19.13 25.39 9.68
N LEU A 1038 20.03 24.86 10.50
CA LEU A 1038 20.33 23.43 10.57
C LEU A 1038 19.44 22.77 11.63
N SER A 1039 18.56 21.86 11.21
CA SER A 1039 17.74 21.06 12.12
C SER A 1039 18.46 19.78 12.52
N ASN A 1040 18.78 19.66 13.81
CA ASN A 1040 19.28 18.43 14.43
C ASN A 1040 18.13 17.54 14.97
N GLN A 1041 16.87 17.90 14.75
CA GLN A 1041 15.71 17.10 15.16
C GLN A 1041 15.69 15.75 14.44
N LEU A 1042 15.26 14.72 15.17
CA LEU A 1042 15.11 13.37 14.62
C LEU A 1042 13.87 13.31 13.73
N MET A 1043 14.05 13.01 12.43
CA MET A 1043 12.95 12.87 11.48
C MET A 1043 13.14 11.60 10.64
N HIS A 1044 12.06 10.86 10.45
CA HIS A 1044 12.02 9.70 9.55
C HIS A 1044 11.15 10.00 8.33
N ILE A 1045 11.33 9.30 7.22
CA ILE A 1045 10.55 9.52 5.99
C ILE A 1045 9.03 9.34 6.18
N THR A 1046 8.61 8.55 7.17
CA THR A 1046 7.19 8.45 7.60
C THR A 1046 6.61 9.78 8.09
N ASP A 1047 7.44 10.68 8.64
CA ASP A 1047 7.01 11.98 9.20
C ASP A 1047 6.64 12.99 8.10
N ILE A 1048 7.07 12.76 6.85
CA ILE A 1048 6.83 13.66 5.73
C ILE A 1048 5.34 13.77 5.40
N LEU A 1049 4.59 12.65 5.42
CA LEU A 1049 3.15 12.64 5.18
C LEU A 1049 2.38 13.53 6.19
N PRO A 1050 2.38 13.26 7.51
CA PRO A 1050 1.64 14.08 8.48
C PRO A 1050 2.16 15.52 8.58
N THR A 1051 3.47 15.74 8.39
CA THR A 1051 4.04 17.09 8.36
C THR A 1051 3.51 17.91 7.17
N LEU A 1052 3.49 17.34 5.96
CA LEU A 1052 2.95 18.04 4.78
C LEU A 1052 1.41 18.13 4.81
N TYR A 1053 0.72 17.13 5.37
CA TYR A 1053 -0.74 17.14 5.51
C TYR A 1053 -1.20 18.27 6.45
N SER A 1054 -0.54 18.41 7.60
CA SER A 1054 -0.74 19.54 8.50
C SER A 1054 -0.32 20.88 7.88
N ALA A 1055 0.72 20.88 7.02
CA ALA A 1055 1.11 22.07 6.28
C ALA A 1055 0.09 22.52 5.23
N ALA A 1056 -0.66 21.58 4.66
CA ALA A 1056 -1.80 21.81 3.77
C ALA A 1056 -3.08 22.25 4.51
N GLY A 1057 -3.11 22.14 5.85
CA GLY A 1057 -4.26 22.48 6.69
C GLY A 1057 -5.19 21.32 7.04
N GLY A 1058 -4.83 20.08 6.68
CA GLY A 1058 -5.56 18.88 7.12
C GLY A 1058 -5.28 18.51 8.58
N ASN A 1059 -6.22 17.80 9.21
CA ASN A 1059 -6.05 17.30 10.58
C ASN A 1059 -5.31 15.96 10.53
N THR A 1060 -4.26 15.78 11.35
CA THR A 1060 -3.48 14.53 11.35
C THR A 1060 -4.27 13.33 11.86
N SER A 1061 -5.42 13.55 12.51
CA SER A 1061 -6.38 12.50 12.85
C SER A 1061 -6.97 11.83 11.61
N ASP A 1062 -7.11 12.56 10.49
CA ASP A 1062 -7.69 12.08 9.22
C ASP A 1062 -6.79 11.07 8.48
N LEU A 1063 -5.59 10.82 9.03
CA LEU A 1063 -4.60 9.87 8.53
C LEU A 1063 -4.74 8.47 9.17
N GLY A 1064 -5.47 8.35 10.29
CA GLY A 1064 -5.60 7.10 11.05
C GLY A 1064 -4.33 6.72 11.83
N ASP A 1065 -4.22 5.43 12.18
CA ASP A 1065 -3.05 4.87 12.90
C ASP A 1065 -1.84 4.73 11.97
N ILE A 1066 -1.04 5.80 11.89
CA ILE A 1066 0.25 5.88 11.20
C ILE A 1066 1.42 6.05 12.18
N ASP A 1067 2.61 5.61 11.76
CA ASP A 1067 3.84 5.72 12.59
C ASP A 1067 4.54 7.08 12.46
N GLY A 1068 4.10 7.91 11.51
CA GLY A 1068 4.64 9.24 11.22
C GLY A 1068 4.17 10.30 12.22
N LEU A 1069 5.07 11.20 12.62
CA LEU A 1069 4.80 12.30 13.53
C LEU A 1069 4.81 13.65 12.79
N ASN A 1070 3.89 14.54 13.14
CA ASN A 1070 3.81 15.88 12.57
C ASN A 1070 4.88 16.81 13.17
N GLN A 1071 5.82 17.26 12.34
CA GLN A 1071 6.89 18.17 12.76
C GLN A 1071 6.69 19.62 12.28
N TRP A 1072 5.58 19.96 11.61
CA TRP A 1072 5.40 21.24 10.91
C TRP A 1072 5.47 22.47 11.83
N ASN A 1073 4.84 22.39 13.01
CA ASN A 1073 4.85 23.49 13.97
C ASN A 1073 6.24 23.74 14.57
N GLN A 1074 7.04 22.68 14.74
CA GLN A 1074 8.42 22.76 15.21
C GLN A 1074 9.36 23.30 14.12
N LEU A 1075 9.15 22.89 12.86
CA LEU A 1075 9.88 23.43 11.70
C LEU A 1075 9.66 24.95 11.53
N LYS A 1076 8.42 25.41 11.79
CA LYS A 1076 8.07 26.84 11.82
C LYS A 1076 8.63 27.60 13.03
N ASN A 1077 8.63 26.99 14.22
CA ASN A 1077 8.98 27.64 15.48
C ASN A 1077 10.11 26.90 16.23
N PRO A 1078 11.34 26.80 15.67
CA PRO A 1078 12.41 25.96 16.23
C PRO A 1078 12.81 26.30 17.66
N ASN A 1079 12.59 27.56 18.10
CA ASN A 1079 12.91 28.04 19.44
C ASN A 1079 11.81 27.75 20.49
N ASN A 1080 10.61 27.34 20.07
CA ASN A 1080 9.49 27.09 20.98
C ASN A 1080 9.53 25.64 21.48
N LYS A 1081 9.78 25.44 22.79
CA LYS A 1081 9.91 24.12 23.42
C LYS A 1081 8.59 23.57 23.99
N ASN A 1082 7.48 24.29 23.85
CA ASN A 1082 6.23 23.93 24.52
C ASN A 1082 5.40 22.91 23.70
N ASN A 1083 5.18 21.72 24.27
CA ASN A 1083 4.14 20.75 23.90
C ASN A 1083 4.07 20.28 22.41
N TYR A 1084 5.20 20.12 21.72
CA TYR A 1084 5.26 19.38 20.46
C TYR A 1084 5.76 17.94 20.65
N GLN A 1085 5.20 16.99 19.90
CA GLN A 1085 5.65 15.60 19.89
C GLN A 1085 7.01 15.45 19.19
N ILE A 1086 8.10 15.66 19.93
CA ILE A 1086 9.46 15.41 19.44
C ILE A 1086 9.67 13.90 19.33
N ARG A 1087 10.08 13.42 18.14
CA ARG A 1087 10.39 12.00 17.90
C ARG A 1087 11.55 11.54 18.78
N GLU A 1088 11.28 10.74 19.81
CA GLU A 1088 12.31 10.11 20.63
C GLU A 1088 12.88 8.82 20.04
N HIS A 1089 12.11 8.08 19.23
CA HIS A 1089 12.53 6.81 18.64
C HIS A 1089 12.21 6.71 17.16
N LEU A 1090 13.00 5.90 16.45
CA LEU A 1090 12.73 5.43 15.10
C LEU A 1090 13.16 3.97 14.95
N LEU A 1091 12.54 3.30 13.98
CA LEU A 1091 12.98 2.02 13.47
C LEU A 1091 13.69 2.23 12.12
N HIS A 1092 14.80 1.54 11.87
CA HIS A 1092 15.39 1.50 10.52
C HIS A 1092 14.87 0.31 9.71
N ASN A 1093 14.86 -0.89 10.31
CA ASN A 1093 14.18 -2.08 9.79
C ASN A 1093 14.13 -3.21 10.84
N ILE A 1094 13.22 -4.18 10.65
CA ILE A 1094 13.33 -5.53 11.21
C ILE A 1094 13.21 -6.54 10.04
N ASP A 1095 14.22 -7.38 9.81
CA ASP A 1095 14.14 -8.51 8.88
C ASP A 1095 14.48 -9.82 9.62
N HIS A 1096 13.42 -10.53 10.06
CA HIS A 1096 13.53 -11.86 10.68
C HIS A 1096 14.03 -12.94 9.72
N THR A 1097 13.86 -12.79 8.41
CA THR A 1097 14.28 -13.79 7.40
C THR A 1097 15.80 -13.84 7.21
N LYS A 1098 16.48 -12.75 7.54
CA LYS A 1098 17.95 -12.60 7.48
C LYS A 1098 18.58 -12.26 8.84
N HIS A 1099 17.79 -12.31 9.90
CA HIS A 1099 18.16 -11.96 11.27
C HIS A 1099 18.97 -10.65 11.40
N PHE A 1100 18.54 -9.57 10.73
CA PHE A 1100 19.13 -8.25 10.91
C PHE A 1100 18.08 -7.16 11.17
N TRP A 1101 18.39 -6.28 12.11
CA TRP A 1101 17.50 -5.19 12.53
C TRP A 1101 18.29 -4.06 13.17
N ALA A 1102 17.72 -2.85 13.14
CA ALA A 1102 18.29 -1.70 13.83
C ALA A 1102 17.23 -0.64 14.15
N LEU A 1103 17.43 0.06 15.25
CA LEU A 1103 16.58 1.15 15.73
C LEU A 1103 17.42 2.21 16.44
N ARG A 1104 16.90 3.43 16.57
CA ARG A 1104 17.54 4.52 17.33
C ARG A 1104 16.58 5.07 18.38
N TYR A 1105 17.06 5.20 19.62
CA TYR A 1105 16.38 5.83 20.75
C TYR A 1105 17.21 7.02 21.24
N ARG A 1106 16.67 8.23 21.05
CA ARG A 1106 17.31 9.53 21.29
C ARG A 1106 18.67 9.62 20.56
N ASN A 1107 19.77 9.51 21.29
CA ASN A 1107 21.12 9.52 20.72
C ASN A 1107 21.65 8.11 20.39
N TYR A 1108 21.07 7.08 21.01
CA TYR A 1108 21.62 5.73 20.97
C TYR A 1108 21.02 4.91 19.84
N LYS A 1109 21.89 4.26 19.06
CA LYS A 1109 21.49 3.33 18.01
C LYS A 1109 21.86 1.91 18.39
N LEU A 1110 20.87 1.02 18.33
CA LEU A 1110 20.99 -0.40 18.62
C LEU A 1110 20.83 -1.18 17.32
N THR A 1111 21.78 -2.06 17.01
CA THR A 1111 21.82 -2.84 15.76
C THR A 1111 22.25 -4.28 16.01
N ASN A 1112 21.72 -5.21 15.21
CA ASN A 1112 22.03 -6.63 15.28
C ASN A 1112 22.01 -7.26 13.88
N GLY A 1113 22.81 -8.31 13.67
CA GLY A 1113 22.94 -8.98 12.37
C GLY A 1113 23.64 -8.15 11.29
N THR A 1114 23.63 -8.65 10.05
CA THR A 1114 24.11 -7.91 8.88
C THR A 1114 23.46 -8.38 7.59
N SER A 1115 23.23 -7.45 6.67
CA SER A 1115 22.91 -7.74 5.28
C SER A 1115 24.16 -8.19 4.50
N LEU A 1116 23.94 -8.84 3.34
CA LEU A 1116 24.98 -9.19 2.34
C LEU A 1116 26.31 -9.72 2.93
N LEU A 1117 26.19 -10.63 3.90
CA LEU A 1117 27.28 -11.29 4.64
C LEU A 1117 28.25 -10.37 5.41
N GLY A 1118 28.04 -9.06 5.43
CA GLY A 1118 28.93 -8.04 6.00
C GLY A 1118 29.91 -7.41 5.00
N GLN A 1119 29.70 -7.60 3.68
CA GLN A 1119 30.56 -7.03 2.64
C GLN A 1119 30.59 -5.49 2.62
N PHE A 1120 29.54 -4.85 3.16
CA PHE A 1120 29.30 -3.40 3.10
C PHE A 1120 29.30 -2.73 4.48
N ASP A 1121 29.97 -3.34 5.47
CA ASP A 1121 29.98 -2.90 6.87
C ASP A 1121 31.11 -1.90 7.24
N ASN A 1122 31.95 -1.51 6.28
CA ASN A 1122 33.10 -0.63 6.50
C ASN A 1122 32.81 0.83 6.09
N TRP A 1123 33.79 1.70 6.25
CA TRP A 1123 33.75 3.08 5.74
C TRP A 1123 34.36 3.10 4.33
N TYR A 1124 33.66 3.73 3.39
CA TYR A 1124 34.05 3.75 1.97
C TYR A 1124 34.23 5.20 1.49
N GLU A 1125 35.48 5.64 1.34
CA GLU A 1125 35.81 6.91 0.68
C GLU A 1125 35.73 6.73 -0.84
N ALA A 1126 35.13 7.67 -1.57
CA ALA A 1126 35.12 7.60 -3.03
C ALA A 1126 36.51 7.98 -3.60
N PRO A 1127 36.99 7.32 -4.67
CA PRO A 1127 38.30 7.62 -5.26
C PRO A 1127 38.46 9.10 -5.59
N GLY A 1128 39.49 9.71 -5.01
CA GLY A 1128 39.84 11.11 -5.23
C GLY A 1128 39.04 12.13 -4.42
N GLN A 1129 38.05 11.73 -3.59
CA GLN A 1129 37.11 12.64 -2.93
C GLN A 1129 37.79 13.70 -2.03
N GLN A 1130 38.95 13.38 -1.44
CA GLN A 1130 39.75 14.32 -0.62
C GLN A 1130 40.91 15.00 -1.38
N THR A 1131 41.05 14.78 -2.70
CA THR A 1131 42.22 15.24 -3.48
C THR A 1131 41.91 15.83 -4.86
N GLU A 1132 40.73 15.57 -5.42
CA GLU A 1132 40.32 15.96 -6.76
C GLU A 1132 39.14 16.93 -6.64
N PHE A 1133 39.37 18.20 -6.99
CA PHE A 1133 38.42 19.30 -6.78
C PHE A 1133 38.29 20.13 -8.07
N PRO A 1134 37.15 20.81 -8.30
CA PRO A 1134 36.98 21.71 -9.44
C PRO A 1134 38.00 22.86 -9.36
N PRO A 1135 38.77 23.16 -10.42
CA PRO A 1135 39.85 24.14 -10.37
C PRO A 1135 39.36 25.57 -10.13
N ASN A 1136 38.10 25.87 -10.47
CA ASN A 1136 37.48 27.18 -10.31
C ASN A 1136 36.57 27.26 -9.06
N GLY A 1137 36.59 26.26 -8.19
CA GLY A 1137 35.67 26.16 -7.05
C GLY A 1137 34.22 25.88 -7.44
N ILE A 1138 33.28 26.30 -6.59
CA ILE A 1138 31.83 26.20 -6.82
C ILE A 1138 31.29 27.60 -7.18
N CYS A 1139 30.67 27.71 -8.34
CA CYS A 1139 30.06 28.95 -8.81
C CYS A 1139 28.56 28.98 -8.44
N TYR A 1140 28.22 29.70 -7.38
CA TYR A 1140 26.82 29.89 -6.97
C TYR A 1140 26.14 31.01 -7.77
N ASN A 1141 26.82 32.14 -7.96
CA ASN A 1141 26.29 33.38 -8.56
C ASN A 1141 26.00 33.29 -10.07
N CYS A 1142 26.49 32.24 -10.75
CA CYS A 1142 26.11 31.95 -12.15
C CYS A 1142 24.82 31.11 -12.27
N THR A 1143 24.21 30.68 -11.17
CA THR A 1143 22.90 30.00 -11.21
C THR A 1143 21.73 31.00 -11.20
N THR A 1144 20.64 30.67 -11.89
CA THR A 1144 19.37 31.41 -11.76
C THR A 1144 18.79 31.31 -10.36
N THR A 1145 19.06 30.21 -9.64
CA THR A 1145 18.61 30.00 -8.25
C THR A 1145 19.18 31.07 -7.32
N TYR A 1146 20.47 31.42 -7.46
CA TYR A 1146 21.11 32.51 -6.71
C TYR A 1146 20.40 33.85 -6.96
N GLN A 1147 20.15 34.17 -8.23
CA GLN A 1147 19.53 35.43 -8.66
C GLN A 1147 18.10 35.59 -8.10
N ILE A 1148 17.30 34.51 -8.12
CA ILE A 1148 15.95 34.49 -7.55
C ILE A 1148 15.98 34.66 -6.03
N LEU A 1149 16.94 34.05 -5.33
CA LEU A 1149 17.06 34.18 -3.88
C LEU A 1149 17.49 35.60 -3.45
N GLU A 1150 18.38 36.25 -4.21
CA GLU A 1150 18.72 37.67 -4.03
C GLU A 1150 17.52 38.59 -4.31
N GLU A 1151 16.79 38.38 -5.41
CA GLU A 1151 15.57 39.15 -5.76
C GLU A 1151 14.50 39.06 -4.66
N TYR A 1152 14.38 37.90 -4.01
CA TYR A 1152 13.46 37.69 -2.88
C TYR A 1152 13.99 38.26 -1.55
N GLY A 1153 15.20 38.82 -1.51
CA GLY A 1153 15.85 39.35 -0.32
C GLY A 1153 16.22 38.29 0.73
N ILE A 1154 16.30 37.01 0.33
CA ILE A 1154 16.61 35.91 1.23
C ILE A 1154 18.12 35.88 1.46
N LYS A 1155 18.56 36.20 2.69
CA LYS A 1155 19.96 36.02 3.07
C LYS A 1155 20.27 34.54 3.28
N PHE A 1156 21.17 34.02 2.46
CA PHE A 1156 21.78 32.70 2.59
C PHE A 1156 23.31 32.86 2.67
N GLU A 1157 23.95 32.00 3.45
CA GLU A 1157 25.39 31.76 3.41
C GLU A 1157 25.57 30.27 3.11
N PRO A 1158 26.45 29.83 2.18
CA PRO A 1158 26.59 28.42 1.83
C PRO A 1158 27.05 27.51 2.99
N ILE A 1159 26.10 27.06 3.82
CA ILE A 1159 26.35 26.19 4.98
C ILE A 1159 26.94 24.87 4.51
N THR A 1160 28.13 24.54 5.02
CA THR A 1160 28.78 23.24 4.78
C THR A 1160 28.65 22.36 6.03
N VAL A 1161 27.67 21.45 6.02
CA VAL A 1161 27.38 20.52 7.13
C VAL A 1161 28.35 19.33 7.07
N GLN A 1162 29.56 19.51 7.58
CA GLN A 1162 30.52 18.42 7.74
C GLN A 1162 30.20 17.57 8.98
N ILE A 1163 30.38 16.25 8.87
CA ILE A 1163 30.32 15.33 10.01
C ILE A 1163 31.73 15.14 10.56
N ASP A 1164 31.94 15.52 11.81
CA ASP A 1164 33.12 15.13 12.59
C ASP A 1164 32.85 13.80 13.31
N CYS A 1165 33.72 12.81 13.09
CA CYS A 1165 33.66 11.52 13.77
C CYS A 1165 34.38 11.51 15.14
N GLN A 1166 35.08 12.59 15.51
CA GLN A 1166 35.88 12.73 16.74
C GLN A 1166 36.79 11.52 17.02
N ARG A 1167 37.55 11.09 16.01
CA ARG A 1167 38.37 9.85 16.02
C ARG A 1167 39.34 9.75 17.21
N ASP A 1168 39.84 10.89 17.72
CA ASP A 1168 40.74 10.94 18.87
C ASP A 1168 40.04 10.61 20.21
N LYS A 1169 38.71 10.78 20.28
CA LYS A 1169 37.85 10.43 21.42
C LYS A 1169 37.13 9.10 21.24
N ASN A 1170 36.89 8.70 20.00
CA ASN A 1170 36.11 7.53 19.59
C ASN A 1170 37.03 6.42 19.02
N PRO A 1171 37.73 5.64 19.87
CA PRO A 1171 38.59 4.56 19.42
C PRO A 1171 37.77 3.44 18.75
N ILE A 1172 38.32 2.84 17.70
CA ILE A 1172 37.61 1.88 16.85
C ILE A 1172 37.41 0.54 17.59
N ILE A 1173 36.29 0.40 18.30
CA ILE A 1173 35.85 -0.85 18.94
C ILE A 1173 34.86 -1.52 17.99
N LYS A 1174 35.38 -2.46 17.18
CA LYS A 1174 34.63 -3.15 16.13
C LYS A 1174 33.44 -3.94 16.71
N CYS A 1175 32.24 -3.52 16.35
CA CYS A 1175 31.06 -4.37 16.43
C CYS A 1175 31.26 -5.68 15.66
N GLN A 1176 30.83 -6.81 16.22
CA GLN A 1176 30.81 -8.11 15.57
C GLN A 1176 29.37 -8.61 15.51
N SER A 1177 28.57 -8.03 14.61
CA SER A 1177 27.10 -8.14 14.55
C SER A 1177 26.54 -9.57 14.39
N LYS A 1178 27.40 -10.56 14.13
CA LYS A 1178 27.07 -12.00 14.08
C LYS A 1178 27.23 -12.73 15.42
N LYS A 1179 27.74 -12.06 16.46
CA LYS A 1179 27.94 -12.60 17.82
C LYS A 1179 27.03 -11.97 18.87
N GLY A 1180 26.43 -10.81 18.59
CA GLY A 1180 25.58 -10.09 19.52
C GLY A 1180 25.25 -8.67 19.06
N MET A 1181 24.36 -8.03 19.81
CA MET A 1181 23.92 -6.66 19.59
C MET A 1181 25.05 -5.64 19.79
N CYS A 1182 25.00 -4.55 19.04
CA CYS A 1182 25.94 -3.43 19.13
C CYS A 1182 25.22 -2.12 19.38
N LEU A 1183 25.81 -1.26 20.22
CA LEU A 1183 25.25 0.00 20.67
C LEU A 1183 26.20 1.16 20.34
N PHE A 1184 25.71 2.21 19.70
CA PHE A 1184 26.49 3.41 19.35
C PHE A 1184 25.79 4.67 19.87
N ASP A 1185 26.55 5.74 20.10
CA ASP A 1185 26.06 7.04 20.54
C ASP A 1185 26.20 8.04 19.38
N ILE A 1186 25.15 8.19 18.57
CA ILE A 1186 25.19 8.86 17.25
C ILE A 1186 25.37 10.39 17.35
N GLU A 1187 25.20 10.98 18.54
CA GLU A 1187 25.54 12.40 18.76
C GLU A 1187 27.04 12.62 18.97
N GLN A 1188 27.75 11.66 19.59
CA GLN A 1188 29.19 11.76 19.88
C GLN A 1188 30.06 11.00 18.86
N ASP A 1189 29.54 9.92 18.32
CA ASP A 1189 30.12 9.05 17.29
C ASP A 1189 29.11 8.84 16.14
N PRO A 1190 28.85 9.88 15.31
CA PRO A 1190 27.98 9.78 14.14
C PRO A 1190 28.52 8.84 13.04
N CYS A 1191 29.70 8.26 13.24
CA CYS A 1191 30.39 7.40 12.28
C CYS A 1191 30.45 5.93 12.73
N GLU A 1192 29.84 5.56 13.87
CA GLU A 1192 29.71 4.18 14.37
C GLU A 1192 31.06 3.42 14.52
N LEU A 1193 32.07 4.14 15.02
CA LEU A 1193 33.43 3.68 15.31
C LEU A 1193 33.51 2.81 16.57
N THR A 1194 32.78 3.18 17.63
CA THR A 1194 32.98 2.69 18.99
C THR A 1194 31.74 1.94 19.50
N ASN A 1195 31.77 0.61 19.50
CA ASN A 1195 30.72 -0.19 20.15
C ASN A 1195 30.74 -0.01 21.68
N LEU A 1196 29.61 0.42 22.24
CA LEU A 1196 29.40 0.65 23.68
C LEU A 1196 28.60 -0.47 24.37
N ALA A 1197 28.21 -1.54 23.67
CA ALA A 1197 27.32 -2.58 24.19
C ALA A 1197 27.76 -3.20 25.53
N GLU A 1198 29.05 -3.47 25.69
CA GLU A 1198 29.62 -4.01 26.94
C GLU A 1198 29.62 -2.97 28.08
N LYS A 1199 29.85 -1.68 27.76
CA LYS A 1199 29.95 -0.58 28.73
C LYS A 1199 28.59 -0.03 29.18
N LYS A 1200 27.54 -0.19 28.37
CA LYS A 1200 26.18 0.34 28.60
C LYS A 1200 25.13 -0.77 28.46
N SER A 1201 25.41 -1.95 29.04
CA SER A 1201 24.63 -3.17 28.86
C SER A 1201 23.18 -3.08 29.38
N ASP A 1202 22.93 -2.36 30.47
CA ASP A 1202 21.56 -2.18 31.00
C ASP A 1202 20.72 -1.19 30.18
N LEU A 1203 21.37 -0.17 29.58
CA LEU A 1203 20.73 0.69 28.58
C LEU A 1203 20.38 -0.12 27.32
N LEU A 1204 21.27 -1.01 26.87
CA LEU A 1204 21.02 -1.93 25.75
C LEU A 1204 19.79 -2.83 26.02
N LYS A 1205 19.73 -3.48 27.19
CA LYS A 1205 18.55 -4.27 27.62
C LYS A 1205 17.28 -3.42 27.65
N THR A 1206 17.36 -2.19 28.15
CA THR A 1206 16.21 -1.27 28.26
C THR A 1206 15.69 -0.84 26.89
N ILE A 1207 16.59 -0.51 25.95
CA ILE A 1207 16.24 -0.13 24.57
C ILE A 1207 15.63 -1.32 23.83
N HIS A 1208 16.17 -2.53 24.00
CA HIS A 1208 15.56 -3.75 23.45
C HIS A 1208 14.15 -3.95 24.01
N LYS A 1209 14.01 -4.03 25.34
CA LYS A 1209 12.73 -4.34 26.00
C LYS A 1209 11.64 -3.31 25.74
N LYS A 1210 11.98 -2.01 25.65
CA LYS A 1210 10.98 -0.96 25.44
C LYS A 1210 10.69 -0.65 23.97
N ILE A 1211 11.69 -0.70 23.09
CA ILE A 1211 11.56 -0.17 21.72
C ILE A 1211 11.56 -1.30 20.68
N TYR A 1212 12.42 -2.32 20.82
CA TYR A 1212 12.43 -3.44 19.87
C TYR A 1212 11.16 -4.29 20.00
N GLU A 1213 10.77 -4.66 21.23
CA GLU A 1213 9.58 -5.48 21.48
C GLU A 1213 8.29 -4.77 21.03
N HIS A 1214 8.17 -3.45 21.26
CA HIS A 1214 7.05 -2.63 20.75
C HIS A 1214 6.91 -2.69 19.22
N TYR A 1215 7.99 -2.44 18.46
CA TYR A 1215 7.96 -2.56 17.01
C TYR A 1215 7.81 -4.01 16.53
N ASN A 1216 8.27 -5.00 17.30
CA ASN A 1216 8.17 -6.40 16.92
C ASN A 1216 6.73 -6.95 17.01
N VAL A 1217 5.90 -6.41 17.91
CA VAL A 1217 4.45 -6.70 17.95
C VAL A 1217 3.74 -6.19 16.69
N GLN A 1218 4.22 -5.09 16.09
CA GLN A 1218 3.70 -4.51 14.85
C GLN A 1218 4.21 -5.21 13.56
N TYR A 1219 4.89 -6.36 13.67
CA TYR A 1219 5.52 -7.04 12.53
C TYR A 1219 4.51 -7.85 11.70
N THR A 1220 4.16 -7.35 10.51
CA THR A 1220 3.42 -8.09 9.48
C THR A 1220 4.38 -8.99 8.70
N LYS A 1221 3.96 -10.22 8.33
CA LYS A 1221 4.78 -11.12 7.50
C LYS A 1221 5.11 -10.46 6.14
N PRO A 1222 6.33 -10.66 5.58
CA PRO A 1222 6.69 -10.02 4.32
C PRO A 1222 5.81 -10.49 3.15
N VAL A 1223 5.33 -9.57 2.32
CA VAL A 1223 4.41 -9.89 1.19
C VAL A 1223 5.11 -10.36 -0.09
N ASN A 1224 6.40 -10.68 -0.03
CA ASN A 1224 7.19 -11.05 -1.20
C ASN A 1224 6.67 -12.35 -1.85
N LYS A 1225 6.45 -12.33 -3.16
CA LYS A 1225 6.11 -13.50 -3.99
C LYS A 1225 7.30 -13.92 -4.87
N PRO A 1226 7.39 -15.19 -5.32
CA PRO A 1226 8.39 -15.62 -6.30
C PRO A 1226 8.23 -14.92 -7.66
N PHE A 1227 9.17 -15.13 -8.58
CA PHE A 1227 9.06 -14.62 -9.95
C PHE A 1227 7.97 -15.35 -10.73
N ASP A 1228 7.17 -14.61 -11.51
CA ASP A 1228 6.12 -15.13 -12.38
C ASP A 1228 6.59 -15.14 -13.85
N PRO A 1229 6.66 -16.30 -14.53
CA PRO A 1229 7.00 -16.38 -15.95
C PRO A 1229 6.05 -15.59 -16.88
N HIS A 1230 4.79 -15.37 -16.49
CA HIS A 1230 3.81 -14.64 -17.29
C HIS A 1230 4.09 -13.12 -17.33
N ALA A 1231 4.93 -12.62 -16.42
CA ALA A 1231 5.39 -11.23 -16.41
C ALA A 1231 6.34 -10.88 -17.57
N ASN A 1232 6.82 -11.87 -18.33
CA ASN A 1232 7.79 -11.70 -19.40
C ASN A 1232 7.30 -10.71 -20.48
N PRO A 1233 7.96 -9.53 -20.67
CA PRO A 1233 7.55 -8.54 -21.66
C PRO A 1233 7.46 -9.06 -23.10
N ALA A 1234 8.16 -10.15 -23.44
CA ALA A 1234 8.03 -10.79 -24.76
C ALA A 1234 6.60 -11.28 -25.06
N LEU A 1235 5.82 -11.65 -24.04
CA LEU A 1235 4.40 -12.00 -24.14
C LEU A 1235 3.50 -10.75 -24.29
N HIS A 1236 4.03 -9.58 -23.92
CA HIS A 1236 3.31 -8.31 -23.79
C HIS A 1236 3.75 -7.27 -24.83
N GLY A 1237 4.17 -7.73 -26.01
CA GLY A 1237 4.59 -6.86 -27.13
C GLY A 1237 5.96 -6.19 -26.94
N GLY A 1238 6.74 -6.64 -25.97
CA GLY A 1238 8.05 -6.08 -25.59
C GLY A 1238 8.01 -5.10 -24.42
N PHE A 1239 6.86 -4.88 -23.78
CA PHE A 1239 6.65 -3.87 -22.75
C PHE A 1239 6.36 -4.46 -21.37
N TRP A 1240 6.79 -3.77 -20.32
CA TRP A 1240 6.27 -3.97 -18.98
C TRP A 1240 4.88 -3.32 -18.87
N LYS A 1241 3.94 -4.04 -18.27
CA LYS A 1241 2.55 -3.62 -17.98
C LYS A 1241 1.95 -4.63 -16.97
N PRO A 1242 0.77 -4.37 -16.37
CA PRO A 1242 -0.01 -5.39 -15.69
C PRO A 1242 -0.24 -6.63 -16.55
N TRP A 1243 -0.15 -7.81 -15.93
CA TRP A 1243 -0.19 -9.10 -16.64
C TRP A 1243 -1.18 -10.12 -16.06
N LEU A 1244 -1.67 -9.92 -14.82
CA LEU A 1244 -2.68 -10.79 -14.20
C LEU A 1244 -4.12 -10.30 -14.36
N ASP A 1245 -4.34 -9.13 -14.96
CA ASP A 1245 -5.68 -8.56 -15.23
C ASP A 1245 -6.52 -9.42 -16.20
N GLN A 1246 -5.91 -10.36 -16.92
CA GLN A 1246 -6.55 -11.11 -18.02
C GLN A 1246 -7.14 -12.46 -17.59
N ASN A 1247 -7.05 -12.84 -16.31
CA ASN A 1247 -7.55 -14.14 -15.79
C ASN A 1247 -8.45 -13.96 -14.53
N PRO A 1248 -9.76 -13.66 -14.70
CA PRO A 1248 -10.72 -13.66 -13.60
C PRO A 1248 -11.13 -15.07 -13.11
N ILE A 1249 -10.50 -16.13 -13.63
CA ILE A 1249 -10.90 -17.55 -13.41
C ILE A 1249 -10.03 -18.26 -12.35
N THR A 1250 -8.91 -17.65 -11.91
CA THR A 1250 -7.90 -18.31 -11.07
C THR A 1250 -7.60 -17.58 -9.76
N GLU A 1251 -8.61 -17.43 -8.89
CA GLU A 1251 -8.40 -17.11 -7.46
C GLU A 1251 -8.66 -18.31 -6.53
N ASN A 1252 -9.13 -19.46 -7.06
CA ASN A 1252 -9.31 -20.72 -6.31
C ASN A 1252 -8.02 -21.52 -6.05
N PHE A 1253 -6.82 -20.92 -6.18
CA PHE A 1253 -5.54 -21.56 -5.85
C PHE A 1253 -4.47 -20.55 -5.41
N LEU A 1254 -4.49 -20.15 -4.12
CA LEU A 1254 -3.29 -19.68 -3.41
C LEU A 1254 -3.43 -19.77 -1.88
#